data_AF-A0A3D4NE65-F1
#
_entry.id   AF-A0A3D4NE65-F1
#
_cell.length_a   1.000
_cell.length_b   1.000
_cell.length_c   1.000
_cell.angle_alpha   90.00
_cell.angle_beta   90.00
_cell.angle_gamma   90.00
#
_symmetry.space_group_name_H-M   'P 1'
#
loop_
_entity.id
_entity.type
_entity.pdbx_description
1 polymer ?
#
loop_
_entity_poly.entity_id
_entity_poly.type
_entity_poly.pdbx_seq_one_letter_code
_entity_poly.pdbx_strand_id
1 'polypeptide(L)'
;MKSAVHRVFIGLVSVCLASGLLDPLIAKADNNIILSALGAPYFQDFNTLSSSTESDTLPPGWVLSETGTSNNANGKYRTSTGTSSAGDIYSFGLADSTDRALGGIQDSSLVPLFGASFTNHTGGIIQSLTIKYTGEEWRLSRGGRADKIVFELSTDATSLNTGTWKGYDDLTFFTPNQIIEGAKNGTATANRTDKQYTISGMTIAPGGTFWIRWRDHNDALGKNDGLAVDDFSIIPNGIDRAPSLITIYPADKAFNVALDTNISIAFSEPVNLADGWLELSCSISNQHAVSVSGGLLDFGVNPNVDFVYGDICTITILAAKVTDQDSADPPDTLDKDYSFSFSALPLPDDAPIITNISPANNEAAVLLDSALSVHFSEPVSVTSDWFTLGCSSSGTHSAVVAGGPSTYVLTPTTPFQYDESCTLTVAAATVHDLDVDDPPDIMPSDFTTTFSTLSTPDTAPFLQSIIPANDAGSIHVNQTFELTFNEPVAIDSRTPTLSCTSGDNFSLTVSGGPTVFQAKPDRNLNFDDSCSMTIAAQYITDIDLKDPPDAMFLDQTINFTTAENPDAAPMVTQMVPADGATNIAIDSNLTITFSEDILVTNPLGELICSASGEHAFVTTGNAQTLTINPDVDFANNESCSLTIFTSQIRDLDIKDPPDKMAENFSLTFSTAPPTDQPPTVEEIIPANEAADVPVDKLLSITFSEPVFLMLGWLNLSCEKGGIFSYHIDYGPVQYSISTDKDFEYFDTCTATLKADKIYDLDIDDPPDFMDKDYTYTFSTTQSPDEFSAPTVVNDENITPHDNQILHESIGHLTVQFSKDVLHDGTQDAADNPQNYRLFEWGTNHSFDSSTCENTAGDDKLVSIENIQYDSVLFKAELEINYGVNLPDGTYQLIVCGAHTIRDLYGTPLNDGANSIITFSISTDDVTDDPTSGGDSSGGGSDPGNNGNLTPATSTTLNPFASGLPLIPVTGFRQGVITLVELQETAYTDLGEEWLEVPALKLETSITGVPKENGYWNVTWLGSQVGWLVGSAQMGAQGNSVLTAHVWDALNKPGPFYGLEKLKFGDQVILHAWEQAYVYEVREVLSVEPENVKAMMKHQEKAWLTLVTCQGYDEDSGEYERRVLVRAVLMEVR
;
A
#
# COMPACT_ATOMS: atom_id res chain seq x y z
N MET A 1 18.59 62.19 -4.99
CA MET A 1 19.52 62.03 -3.84
C MET A 1 20.81 61.26 -4.21
N LYS A 2 21.42 61.48 -5.38
CA LYS A 2 22.51 60.59 -5.89
C LYS A 2 23.87 60.68 -5.15
N SER A 3 24.12 61.70 -4.33
CA SER A 3 25.40 61.86 -3.60
C SER A 3 25.49 61.12 -2.25
N ALA A 4 24.38 60.58 -1.74
CA ALA A 4 24.37 59.86 -0.46
C ALA A 4 24.75 58.38 -0.65
N VAL A 5 24.08 57.70 -1.58
CA VAL A 5 24.24 56.27 -1.87
C VAL A 5 25.71 55.90 -2.17
N HIS A 6 26.39 56.69 -2.99
CA HIS A 6 27.78 56.44 -3.37
C HIS A 6 28.78 56.56 -2.19
N ARG A 7 28.43 57.29 -1.11
CA ARG A 7 29.23 57.32 0.13
C ARG A 7 28.90 56.17 1.08
N VAL A 8 27.68 55.65 1.04
CA VAL A 8 27.30 54.43 1.79
C VAL A 8 27.99 53.20 1.19
N PHE A 9 28.06 53.10 -0.14
CA PHE A 9 28.70 51.99 -0.85
C PHE A 9 30.20 51.86 -0.51
N ILE A 10 30.95 52.97 -0.58
CA ILE A 10 32.37 53.01 -0.18
C ILE A 10 32.55 52.73 1.33
N GLY A 11 31.56 53.11 2.14
CA GLY A 11 31.51 52.80 3.57
C GLY A 11 31.39 51.31 3.87
N LEU A 12 30.44 50.60 3.23
CA LEU A 12 30.24 49.16 3.45
C LEU A 12 31.46 48.33 3.05
N VAL A 13 32.05 48.58 1.87
CA VAL A 13 33.25 47.87 1.40
C VAL A 13 34.40 47.99 2.41
N SER A 14 34.55 49.16 3.05
CA SER A 14 35.56 49.40 4.08
C SER A 14 35.29 48.67 5.41
N VAL A 15 34.04 48.24 5.67
CA VAL A 15 33.66 47.47 6.86
C VAL A 15 33.82 45.96 6.62
N CYS A 16 33.40 45.46 5.45
CA CYS A 16 33.55 44.04 5.08
C CYS A 16 35.03 43.60 5.02
N LEU A 17 35.92 44.48 4.55
CA LEU A 17 37.37 44.27 4.59
C LEU A 17 37.96 44.18 6.01
N ALA A 18 37.25 44.62 7.03
CA ALA A 18 37.69 44.57 8.43
C ALA A 18 37.11 43.39 9.23
N SER A 19 36.12 42.67 8.69
CA SER A 19 35.42 41.57 9.38
C SER A 19 35.88 40.16 9.00
N GLY A 20 36.83 40.01 8.06
CA GLY A 20 37.49 38.73 7.78
C GLY A 20 36.60 37.62 7.21
N LEU A 21 35.44 37.98 6.65
CA LEU A 21 34.42 37.04 6.14
C LEU A 21 34.36 36.95 4.60
N LEU A 22 35.38 37.49 3.93
CA LEU A 22 35.75 37.15 2.56
C LEU A 22 37.24 36.89 2.57
N ASP A 23 37.65 35.70 2.13
CA ASP A 23 39.02 35.52 1.69
C ASP A 23 39.26 36.48 0.53
N PRO A 24 40.33 37.30 0.55
CA PRO A 24 40.71 38.05 -0.62
C PRO A 24 41.25 37.02 -1.63
N LEU A 25 40.36 36.55 -2.50
CA LEU A 25 40.71 36.18 -3.88
C LEU A 25 41.32 37.43 -4.55
N ILE A 26 42.58 37.69 -4.20
CA ILE A 26 43.52 38.36 -5.08
C ILE A 26 43.60 37.44 -6.28
N ALA A 27 42.75 37.73 -7.27
CA ALA A 27 42.94 37.26 -8.63
C ALA A 27 44.31 37.77 -9.06
N LYS A 28 45.32 36.94 -8.81
CA LYS A 28 46.69 37.14 -9.25
C LYS A 28 46.63 37.03 -10.76
N ALA A 29 46.44 38.17 -11.41
CA ALA A 29 46.13 38.25 -12.84
C ALA A 29 47.00 37.27 -13.62
N ASP A 30 46.36 36.34 -14.32
CA ASP A 30 47.08 35.37 -15.13
C ASP A 30 47.85 36.12 -16.21
N ASN A 31 49.18 36.05 -16.14
CA ASN A 31 50.10 36.74 -17.05
C ASN A 31 50.14 36.01 -18.40
N ASN A 32 48.99 35.94 -19.06
CA ASN A 32 48.73 35.07 -20.18
C ASN A 32 47.88 35.80 -21.22
N ILE A 33 48.33 35.80 -22.47
CA ILE A 33 47.76 36.60 -23.56
C ILE A 33 46.73 35.75 -24.30
N ILE A 34 45.47 36.18 -24.27
CA ILE A 34 44.39 35.48 -24.98
C ILE A 34 44.53 35.77 -26.49
N LEU A 35 44.65 34.72 -27.29
CA LEU A 35 44.40 34.77 -28.73
C LEU A 35 42.92 34.46 -28.95
N SER A 36 42.18 35.43 -29.49
CA SER A 36 40.70 35.45 -29.51
C SER A 36 40.06 35.08 -30.85
N ALA A 37 40.85 35.01 -31.92
CA ALA A 37 40.41 34.65 -33.27
C ALA A 37 41.58 34.09 -34.10
N LEU A 38 41.29 33.22 -35.07
CA LEU A 38 42.21 32.79 -36.11
C LEU A 38 42.42 33.92 -37.13
N GLY A 39 43.62 33.97 -37.74
CA GLY A 39 44.04 35.04 -38.65
C GLY A 39 44.30 36.39 -37.98
N ALA A 40 43.79 36.62 -36.77
CA ALA A 40 43.91 37.89 -36.05
C ALA A 40 45.30 38.08 -35.39
N PRO A 41 46.03 39.17 -35.69
CA PRO A 41 47.31 39.47 -35.06
C PRO A 41 47.15 40.05 -33.65
N TYR A 42 47.84 39.46 -32.66
CA TYR A 42 48.27 40.20 -31.46
C TYR A 42 49.55 41.00 -31.79
N PHE A 43 49.69 42.19 -31.19
CA PHE A 43 50.83 43.09 -31.34
C PHE A 43 51.43 43.51 -29.98
N GLN A 44 52.75 43.69 -29.92
CA GLN A 44 53.42 44.42 -28.84
C GLN A 44 54.57 45.29 -29.37
N ASP A 45 54.45 46.60 -29.12
CA ASP A 45 55.37 47.66 -29.54
C ASP A 45 56.31 48.15 -28.42
N PHE A 46 56.25 47.51 -27.23
CA PHE A 46 57.00 47.82 -26.00
C PHE A 46 57.08 49.29 -25.51
N ASN A 47 56.39 50.24 -26.15
CA ASN A 47 56.44 51.68 -25.88
C ASN A 47 55.84 52.10 -24.52
N THR A 48 55.26 51.16 -23.78
CA THR A 48 54.80 51.33 -22.39
C THR A 48 55.89 51.08 -21.34
N LEU A 49 57.07 50.57 -21.74
CA LEU A 49 58.20 50.38 -20.84
C LEU A 49 58.74 51.70 -20.29
N SER A 50 59.31 51.66 -19.08
CA SER A 50 59.92 52.82 -18.43
C SER A 50 61.04 53.43 -19.26
N SER A 51 61.00 54.76 -19.41
CA SER A 51 61.99 55.54 -20.16
C SER A 51 63.08 56.20 -19.29
N SER A 52 62.89 56.22 -17.96
CA SER A 52 63.73 57.01 -17.03
C SER A 52 64.15 56.33 -15.72
N THR A 53 63.52 55.23 -15.30
CA THR A 53 63.83 54.52 -14.04
C THR A 53 63.77 53.00 -14.18
N GLU A 54 64.54 52.27 -13.37
CA GLU A 54 64.39 50.82 -13.19
C GLU A 54 62.94 50.44 -12.83
N SER A 55 62.43 49.34 -13.41
CA SER A 55 61.04 48.92 -13.24
C SER A 55 60.85 47.42 -13.44
N ASP A 56 59.84 46.86 -12.78
CA ASP A 56 59.27 45.52 -12.98
C ASP A 56 57.99 45.55 -13.83
N THR A 57 57.50 46.73 -14.21
CA THR A 57 56.25 46.92 -14.95
C THR A 57 56.45 46.67 -16.44
N LEU A 58 56.03 45.50 -16.90
CA LEU A 58 55.99 45.07 -18.30
C LEU A 58 54.59 45.26 -18.89
N PRO A 59 54.42 45.17 -20.23
CA PRO A 59 53.09 45.08 -20.84
C PRO A 59 52.32 43.83 -20.36
N PRO A 60 50.96 43.84 -20.37
CA PRO A 60 50.16 42.71 -19.92
C PRO A 60 50.55 41.39 -20.59
N GLY A 61 50.72 40.33 -19.79
CA GLY A 61 51.11 39.00 -20.25
C GLY A 61 52.60 38.82 -20.58
N TRP A 62 53.39 39.90 -20.64
CA TRP A 62 54.84 39.81 -20.77
C TRP A 62 55.51 39.67 -19.40
N VAL A 63 56.53 38.82 -19.35
CA VAL A 63 57.32 38.54 -18.15
C VAL A 63 58.82 38.53 -18.49
N LEU A 64 59.63 38.70 -17.45
CA LEU A 64 61.08 38.59 -17.52
C LEU A 64 61.60 37.63 -16.45
N SER A 65 62.83 37.17 -16.63
CA SER A 65 63.54 36.32 -15.67
C SER A 65 65.04 36.52 -15.79
N GLU A 66 65.69 36.76 -14.66
CA GLU A 66 67.14 36.90 -14.56
C GLU A 66 67.68 35.79 -13.66
N THR A 67 68.71 35.08 -14.10
CA THR A 67 69.35 34.03 -13.29
C THR A 67 70.86 34.23 -13.25
N GLY A 68 71.48 34.00 -12.09
CA GLY A 68 72.92 34.20 -11.92
C GLY A 68 73.33 34.55 -10.50
N THR A 69 74.40 35.35 -10.38
CA THR A 69 75.03 35.75 -9.11
C THR A 69 75.23 37.26 -8.98
N SER A 70 74.82 38.04 -9.98
CA SER A 70 74.87 39.51 -9.96
C SER A 70 73.80 40.11 -9.04
N ASN A 71 74.11 41.22 -8.37
CA ASN A 71 73.11 42.06 -7.69
C ASN A 71 72.08 42.67 -8.67
N ASN A 72 72.38 42.65 -9.97
CA ASN A 72 71.45 43.02 -11.02
C ASN A 72 70.32 42.01 -11.22
N ALA A 73 70.52 40.72 -10.87
CA ALA A 73 69.51 39.67 -11.04
C ALA A 73 68.43 39.84 -9.96
N ASN A 74 67.57 40.83 -10.15
CA ASN A 74 66.64 41.36 -9.16
C ASN A 74 65.18 41.28 -9.63
N GLY A 75 64.94 40.83 -10.86
CA GLY A 75 63.60 40.67 -11.42
C GLY A 75 63.02 41.97 -11.96
N LYS A 76 63.86 42.89 -12.44
CA LYS A 76 63.48 44.17 -13.05
C LYS A 76 64.22 44.35 -14.38
N TYR A 77 63.88 45.41 -15.09
CA TYR A 77 64.66 45.93 -16.21
C TYR A 77 65.11 47.36 -15.92
N ARG A 78 66.26 47.76 -16.49
CA ARG A 78 66.77 49.14 -16.43
C ARG A 78 66.64 49.86 -17.76
N THR A 79 66.74 51.18 -17.74
CA THR A 79 66.59 52.03 -18.91
C THR A 79 67.95 52.34 -19.52
N SER A 80 68.18 52.02 -20.80
CA SER A 80 69.52 52.09 -21.41
C SER A 80 69.53 52.69 -22.81
N THR A 81 70.46 53.61 -23.04
CA THR A 81 70.79 54.18 -24.36
C THR A 81 71.90 53.38 -25.07
N GLY A 82 72.04 52.08 -24.76
CA GLY A 82 73.18 51.27 -25.19
C GLY A 82 74.49 51.53 -24.42
N THR A 83 74.49 52.51 -23.52
CA THR A 83 75.69 53.01 -22.84
C THR A 83 76.17 52.08 -21.72
N SER A 84 75.25 51.39 -21.02
CA SER A 84 75.60 50.35 -20.04
C SER A 84 76.35 49.19 -20.67
N SER A 85 77.12 48.46 -19.88
CA SER A 85 77.76 47.19 -20.27
C SER A 85 77.60 46.10 -19.22
N ALA A 86 76.79 46.30 -18.17
CA ALA A 86 76.53 45.25 -17.18
C ALA A 86 75.47 44.29 -17.71
N GLY A 87 75.59 43.00 -17.39
CA GLY A 87 74.52 42.04 -17.65
C GLY A 87 73.25 42.42 -16.89
N ASP A 88 72.10 42.42 -17.58
CA ASP A 88 70.79 42.93 -17.12
C ASP A 88 69.72 42.65 -18.19
N ILE A 89 68.45 42.85 -17.84
CA ILE A 89 67.39 43.12 -18.81
C ILE A 89 67.19 44.64 -18.96
N TYR A 90 66.98 45.11 -20.19
CA TYR A 90 66.92 46.53 -20.51
C TYR A 90 65.67 46.89 -21.31
N SER A 91 65.02 47.98 -20.90
CA SER A 91 64.27 48.81 -21.85
C SER A 91 65.27 49.70 -22.57
N PHE A 92 65.54 49.37 -23.83
CA PHE A 92 66.43 50.11 -24.69
C PHE A 92 65.67 51.23 -25.41
N GLY A 93 66.37 52.32 -25.71
CA GLY A 93 65.81 53.45 -26.45
C GLY A 93 66.65 54.71 -26.28
N LEU A 94 66.41 55.72 -27.13
CA LEU A 94 67.07 57.03 -26.99
C LEU A 94 66.67 57.72 -25.67
N ALA A 95 67.48 58.69 -25.22
CA ALA A 95 67.18 59.45 -24.01
C ALA A 95 65.81 60.16 -24.13
N ASP A 96 65.00 60.08 -23.08
CA ASP A 96 63.64 60.64 -22.98
C ASP A 96 62.63 60.17 -24.06
N SER A 97 62.98 59.17 -24.87
CA SER A 97 62.11 58.59 -25.90
C SER A 97 60.95 57.78 -25.32
N THR A 98 59.81 57.78 -26.02
CA THR A 98 58.72 56.78 -25.83
C THR A 98 58.92 55.55 -26.71
N ASP A 99 59.71 55.66 -27.77
CA ASP A 99 60.18 54.56 -28.64
C ASP A 99 61.10 53.63 -27.82
N ARG A 100 60.68 52.38 -27.55
CA ARG A 100 61.29 51.49 -26.53
C ARG A 100 61.29 50.01 -26.91
N ALA A 101 62.48 49.45 -27.19
CA ALA A 101 62.65 48.00 -27.41
C ALA A 101 62.94 47.24 -26.10
N LEU A 102 62.44 46.00 -25.96
CA LEU A 102 62.77 45.11 -24.84
C LEU A 102 63.96 44.22 -25.18
N GLY A 103 65.02 44.25 -24.37
CA GLY A 103 66.24 43.49 -24.66
C GLY A 103 67.04 43.12 -23.42
N GLY A 104 68.28 42.68 -23.64
CA GLY A 104 69.19 42.34 -22.55
C GLY A 104 70.67 42.46 -22.92
N ILE A 105 71.51 42.20 -21.92
CA ILE A 105 72.92 41.86 -22.07
C ILE A 105 73.17 40.67 -21.16
N GLN A 106 73.69 39.56 -21.68
CA GLN A 106 74.24 38.48 -20.88
C GLN A 106 75.69 38.77 -20.45
N ASP A 107 76.05 38.40 -19.22
CA ASP A 107 77.45 38.23 -18.84
C ASP A 107 77.65 37.01 -17.93
N SER A 108 78.87 36.79 -17.44
CA SER A 108 79.23 35.65 -16.59
C SER A 108 78.54 35.63 -15.22
N SER A 109 77.74 36.65 -14.89
CA SER A 109 77.03 36.79 -13.61
C SER A 109 75.51 36.97 -13.75
N LEU A 110 74.97 37.12 -14.97
CA LEU A 110 73.53 37.26 -15.22
C LEU A 110 73.14 36.73 -16.61
N VAL A 111 72.12 35.87 -16.65
CA VAL A 111 71.45 35.36 -17.86
C VAL A 111 70.06 36.01 -17.97
N PRO A 112 69.83 36.87 -18.99
CA PRO A 112 68.54 37.50 -19.23
C PRO A 112 67.61 36.60 -20.06
N LEU A 113 66.34 36.53 -19.65
CA LEU A 113 65.23 35.92 -20.39
C LEU A 113 64.03 36.87 -20.36
N PHE A 114 63.33 37.02 -21.48
CA PHE A 114 62.04 37.70 -21.53
C PHE A 114 61.12 37.04 -22.56
N GLY A 115 59.81 37.17 -22.37
CA GLY A 115 58.82 36.46 -23.19
C GLY A 115 57.40 36.59 -22.63
N ALA A 116 56.50 35.75 -23.12
CA ALA A 116 55.09 35.77 -22.75
C ALA A 116 54.45 34.38 -22.85
N SER A 117 53.34 34.20 -22.12
CA SER A 117 52.43 33.06 -22.28
C SER A 117 51.24 33.46 -23.15
N PHE A 118 50.69 32.50 -23.91
CA PHE A 118 49.51 32.67 -24.74
C PHE A 118 48.52 31.52 -24.54
N THR A 119 47.22 31.82 -24.61
CA THR A 119 46.13 30.82 -24.62
C THR A 119 45.38 30.87 -25.94
N ASN A 120 45.03 29.71 -26.48
CA ASN A 120 44.08 29.59 -27.58
C ASN A 120 42.62 29.73 -27.06
N HIS A 121 41.96 30.87 -27.29
CA HIS A 121 40.49 31.00 -27.23
C HIS A 121 39.92 31.35 -28.61
N THR A 122 40.47 30.79 -29.70
CA THR A 122 40.07 31.06 -31.08
C THR A 122 39.05 30.05 -31.63
N GLY A 123 38.36 29.28 -30.78
CA GLY A 123 37.40 28.21 -31.13
C GLY A 123 37.94 26.98 -31.87
N GLY A 124 38.70 27.22 -32.92
CA GLY A 124 39.46 26.25 -33.68
C GLY A 124 40.77 25.78 -33.03
N ILE A 125 41.42 24.83 -33.69
CA ILE A 125 42.75 24.31 -33.30
C ILE A 125 43.82 25.13 -34.04
N ILE A 126 44.74 25.76 -33.29
CA ILE A 126 45.90 26.43 -33.90
C ILE A 126 46.86 25.37 -34.45
N GLN A 127 47.08 25.41 -35.76
CA GLN A 127 47.96 24.50 -36.51
C GLN A 127 49.30 25.15 -36.89
N SER A 128 49.35 26.50 -36.91
CA SER A 128 50.57 27.27 -37.11
C SER A 128 50.52 28.69 -36.54
N LEU A 129 51.68 29.20 -36.15
CA LEU A 129 51.85 30.57 -35.63
C LEU A 129 52.79 31.35 -36.57
N THR A 130 52.31 32.46 -37.13
CA THR A 130 53.16 33.40 -37.87
C THR A 130 53.68 34.46 -36.91
N ILE A 131 54.99 34.47 -36.68
CA ILE A 131 55.70 35.39 -35.79
C ILE A 131 56.39 36.47 -36.64
N LYS A 132 56.32 37.73 -36.21
CA LYS A 132 57.15 38.84 -36.70
C LYS A 132 57.71 39.65 -35.51
N TYR A 133 58.91 40.22 -35.65
CA TYR A 133 59.42 41.29 -34.78
C TYR A 133 60.55 42.08 -35.47
N THR A 134 60.84 43.30 -35.00
CA THR A 134 62.05 44.06 -35.35
C THR A 134 63.16 43.71 -34.34
N GLY A 135 64.25 43.09 -34.78
CA GLY A 135 65.42 42.87 -33.94
C GLY A 135 66.35 44.09 -33.96
N GLU A 136 66.74 44.62 -32.81
CA GLU A 136 67.55 45.84 -32.70
C GLU A 136 68.87 45.67 -31.90
N GLU A 137 69.97 46.22 -32.42
CA GLU A 137 71.26 46.30 -31.75
C GLU A 137 71.44 47.69 -31.11
N TRP A 138 71.44 47.71 -29.79
CA TRP A 138 71.69 48.89 -28.97
C TRP A 138 73.11 48.97 -28.43
N ARG A 139 73.90 47.89 -28.48
CA ARG A 139 75.32 47.93 -28.12
C ARG A 139 76.14 46.84 -28.80
N LEU A 140 77.31 47.20 -29.33
CA LEU A 140 78.38 46.23 -29.60
C LEU A 140 79.34 46.18 -28.41
N SER A 141 79.41 45.06 -27.71
CA SER A 141 80.36 44.81 -26.62
C SER A 141 81.72 44.31 -27.11
N ARG A 142 81.80 43.72 -28.32
CA ARG A 142 83.07 43.29 -28.93
C ARG A 142 83.07 43.29 -30.46
N GLY A 143 84.09 43.89 -31.06
CA GLY A 143 84.27 44.01 -32.51
C GLY A 143 84.56 42.68 -33.23
N GLY A 144 84.05 42.56 -34.47
CA GLY A 144 84.29 41.41 -35.35
C GLY A 144 83.62 40.11 -34.90
N ARG A 145 82.49 40.21 -34.19
CA ARG A 145 81.76 39.11 -33.54
C ARG A 145 80.27 39.22 -33.86
N ALA A 146 79.62 38.08 -34.10
CA ALA A 146 78.18 37.99 -34.37
C ALA A 146 77.47 37.35 -33.18
N ASP A 147 77.13 38.13 -32.16
CA ASP A 147 76.31 37.66 -31.04
C ASP A 147 74.83 37.53 -31.42
N LYS A 148 74.01 36.86 -30.62
CA LYS A 148 72.61 36.56 -30.97
C LYS A 148 71.64 36.39 -29.79
N ILE A 149 70.42 36.88 -29.98
CA ILE A 149 69.25 36.48 -29.17
C ILE A 149 68.42 35.45 -29.94
N VAL A 150 68.17 34.32 -29.30
CA VAL A 150 67.48 33.15 -29.89
C VAL A 150 66.02 33.19 -29.47
N PHE A 151 65.11 33.19 -30.45
CA PHE A 151 63.68 32.95 -30.22
C PHE A 151 63.44 31.45 -29.97
N GLU A 152 62.74 31.13 -28.89
CA GLU A 152 62.40 29.77 -28.49
C GLU A 152 60.91 29.69 -28.11
N LEU A 153 60.25 28.57 -28.44
CA LEU A 153 58.85 28.28 -28.10
C LEU A 153 58.75 26.95 -27.35
N SER A 154 57.80 26.86 -26.42
CA SER A 154 57.46 25.65 -25.65
C SER A 154 55.94 25.53 -25.49
N THR A 155 55.42 24.30 -25.49
CA THR A 155 54.01 23.97 -25.23
C THR A 155 53.81 23.22 -23.89
N ASP A 156 54.87 23.08 -23.10
CA ASP A 156 54.94 22.38 -21.81
C ASP A 156 55.57 23.25 -20.69
N ALA A 157 55.95 24.49 -21.02
CA ALA A 157 56.44 25.48 -20.07
C ALA A 157 55.33 26.03 -19.17
N THR A 158 55.72 26.35 -17.94
CA THR A 158 54.88 27.04 -16.93
C THR A 158 55.50 28.37 -16.49
N SER A 159 56.67 28.71 -17.04
CA SER A 159 57.46 29.91 -16.78
C SER A 159 58.57 30.00 -17.83
N LEU A 160 59.26 31.14 -17.92
CA LEU A 160 60.45 31.29 -18.77
C LEU A 160 61.59 30.30 -18.48
N ASN A 161 61.59 29.61 -17.33
CA ASN A 161 62.67 28.69 -16.90
C ASN A 161 62.28 27.20 -16.92
N THR A 162 61.03 26.85 -17.18
CA THR A 162 60.50 25.47 -17.13
C THR A 162 60.05 24.99 -18.52
N GLY A 163 59.84 23.68 -18.70
CA GLY A 163 59.41 23.09 -19.98
C GLY A 163 60.53 22.87 -21.01
N THR A 164 60.14 22.33 -22.16
CA THR A 164 60.98 21.89 -23.28
C THR A 164 60.96 22.96 -24.38
N TRP A 165 62.11 23.60 -24.60
CA TRP A 165 62.22 24.76 -25.49
C TRP A 165 62.81 24.40 -26.85
N LYS A 166 62.08 24.73 -27.92
CA LYS A 166 62.54 24.59 -29.31
C LYS A 166 62.91 25.95 -29.87
N GLY A 167 64.19 26.11 -30.24
CA GLY A 167 64.68 27.30 -30.93
C GLY A 167 64.33 27.33 -32.42
N TYR A 168 64.23 28.54 -32.98
CA TYR A 168 63.95 28.77 -34.40
C TYR A 168 65.01 29.72 -35.00
N ASP A 169 65.86 29.20 -35.88
CA ASP A 169 66.97 29.97 -36.48
C ASP A 169 66.46 31.12 -37.36
N ASP A 170 65.38 30.91 -38.12
CA ASP A 170 64.73 31.96 -38.90
C ASP A 170 64.18 33.12 -38.05
N LEU A 171 63.89 32.87 -36.76
CA LEU A 171 63.49 33.89 -35.77
C LEU A 171 64.62 34.32 -34.83
N THR A 172 65.86 33.86 -35.05
CA THR A 172 67.03 34.30 -34.27
C THR A 172 67.58 35.61 -34.85
N PHE A 173 67.80 36.62 -34.00
CA PHE A 173 68.41 37.89 -34.38
C PHE A 173 69.90 37.89 -34.04
N PHE A 174 70.73 38.34 -34.99
CA PHE A 174 72.19 38.36 -34.90
C PHE A 174 72.70 39.78 -35.04
N THR A 175 73.77 40.12 -34.31
CA THR A 175 74.42 41.44 -34.29
C THR A 175 74.80 41.94 -35.70
N PRO A 176 74.12 42.98 -36.23
CA PRO A 176 74.33 43.46 -37.59
C PRO A 176 75.57 44.37 -37.76
N ASN A 177 75.94 45.20 -36.77
CA ASN A 177 76.97 46.26 -36.94
C ASN A 177 78.24 46.00 -36.12
N GLN A 178 79.00 45.00 -36.55
CA GLN A 178 80.14 44.43 -35.81
C GLN A 178 81.43 45.27 -35.86
N ILE A 179 81.39 46.54 -36.30
CA ILE A 179 82.57 47.33 -36.67
C ILE A 179 83.12 48.19 -35.52
N ILE A 180 82.26 48.88 -34.77
CA ILE A 180 82.65 49.85 -33.72
C ILE A 180 81.98 49.48 -32.41
N GLU A 181 82.80 49.20 -31.38
CA GLU A 181 82.38 48.88 -30.01
C GLU A 181 81.77 50.10 -29.30
N GLY A 182 80.82 49.84 -28.40
CA GLY A 182 80.10 50.85 -27.63
C GLY A 182 78.60 50.90 -27.96
N ALA A 183 77.96 51.98 -27.52
CA ALA A 183 76.53 52.20 -27.74
C ALA A 183 76.19 52.36 -29.23
N LYS A 184 75.04 51.82 -29.60
CA LYS A 184 74.38 51.99 -30.90
C LYS A 184 73.06 52.72 -30.71
N ASN A 185 72.39 53.02 -31.82
CA ASN A 185 70.99 53.42 -31.84
C ASN A 185 70.23 52.36 -32.61
N GLY A 186 69.41 51.54 -31.95
CA GLY A 186 68.74 50.38 -32.57
C GLY A 186 67.88 50.80 -33.77
N THR A 187 67.08 51.87 -33.59
CA THR A 187 66.20 52.49 -34.61
C THR A 187 66.89 52.85 -35.94
N ALA A 188 68.24 52.92 -35.98
CA ALA A 188 68.98 53.17 -37.22
C ALA A 188 69.08 51.91 -38.08
N THR A 189 68.77 52.01 -39.38
CA THR A 189 68.70 50.89 -40.34
C THR A 189 69.94 49.99 -40.42
N ALA A 190 71.12 50.48 -40.03
CA ALA A 190 72.35 49.68 -39.98
C ALA A 190 72.48 48.78 -38.75
N ASN A 191 71.62 48.98 -37.74
CA ASN A 191 71.66 48.33 -36.43
C ASN A 191 70.43 47.44 -36.16
N ARG A 192 69.50 47.30 -37.12
CA ARG A 192 68.28 46.50 -36.93
C ARG A 192 67.88 45.64 -38.13
N THR A 193 67.05 44.64 -37.91
CA THR A 193 66.56 43.74 -38.97
C THR A 193 65.21 43.14 -38.61
N ASP A 194 64.20 43.30 -39.48
CA ASP A 194 62.93 42.58 -39.40
C ASP A 194 63.13 41.06 -39.44
N LYS A 195 62.46 40.36 -38.53
CA LYS A 195 62.43 38.90 -38.40
C LYS A 195 61.00 38.42 -38.64
N GLN A 196 60.81 37.40 -39.47
CA GLN A 196 59.49 36.80 -39.72
C GLN A 196 59.63 35.31 -40.03
N TYR A 197 58.71 34.49 -39.49
CA TYR A 197 58.61 33.06 -39.80
C TYR A 197 57.24 32.50 -39.44
N THR A 198 56.77 31.47 -40.15
CA THR A 198 55.56 30.71 -39.80
C THR A 198 55.95 29.34 -39.26
N ILE A 199 55.67 29.12 -37.97
CA ILE A 199 55.90 27.86 -37.28
C ILE A 199 54.69 26.96 -37.53
N SER A 200 54.86 25.91 -38.33
CA SER A 200 53.80 24.94 -38.66
C SER A 200 53.97 23.58 -37.98
N GLY A 201 52.89 22.80 -37.92
CA GLY A 201 52.91 21.43 -37.40
C GLY A 201 52.78 21.35 -35.89
N MET A 202 51.95 22.22 -35.31
CA MET A 202 51.52 22.16 -33.91
C MET A 202 50.03 21.80 -33.83
N THR A 203 49.58 21.42 -32.63
CA THR A 203 48.17 21.12 -32.36
C THR A 203 47.82 21.73 -31.00
N ILE A 204 47.45 23.01 -30.99
CA ILE A 204 47.04 23.71 -29.77
C ILE A 204 45.51 23.80 -29.78
N ALA A 205 44.86 22.95 -28.98
CA ALA A 205 43.40 22.95 -28.83
C ALA A 205 42.91 24.23 -28.10
N PRO A 206 41.61 24.57 -28.19
CA PRO A 206 40.99 25.60 -27.35
C PRO A 206 41.27 25.37 -25.85
N GLY A 207 41.47 26.45 -25.10
CA GLY A 207 41.97 26.45 -23.72
C GLY A 207 43.45 26.06 -23.58
N GLY A 208 44.10 25.58 -24.65
CA GLY A 208 45.50 25.17 -24.64
C GLY A 208 46.47 26.36 -24.58
N THR A 209 47.49 26.24 -23.73
CA THR A 209 48.49 27.28 -23.50
C THR A 209 49.84 26.98 -24.15
N PHE A 210 50.59 28.02 -24.54
CA PHE A 210 51.99 27.90 -24.95
C PHE A 210 52.80 29.13 -24.48
N TRP A 211 54.12 29.04 -24.61
CA TRP A 211 55.05 30.09 -24.21
C TRP A 211 56.06 30.41 -25.32
N ILE A 212 56.43 31.69 -25.41
CA ILE A 212 57.57 32.17 -26.21
C ILE A 212 58.60 32.85 -25.30
N ARG A 213 59.88 32.78 -25.67
CA ARG A 213 60.94 33.58 -25.04
C ARG A 213 62.04 33.96 -26.02
N TRP A 214 62.75 35.03 -25.70
CA TRP A 214 64.07 35.32 -26.24
C TRP A 214 65.09 35.00 -25.17
N ARG A 215 66.12 34.26 -25.58
CA ARG A 215 67.25 33.87 -24.74
C ARG A 215 68.54 34.33 -25.40
N ASP A 216 69.29 35.17 -24.71
CA ASP A 216 70.64 35.57 -25.10
C ASP A 216 71.57 34.34 -25.17
N HIS A 217 72.58 34.38 -26.04
CA HIS A 217 73.46 33.25 -26.31
C HIS A 217 74.90 33.55 -25.93
N ASN A 218 75.25 33.23 -24.68
CA ASN A 218 76.63 33.20 -24.21
C ASN A 218 77.56 32.42 -25.17
N ASP A 219 78.41 33.16 -25.89
CA ASP A 219 79.42 32.61 -26.81
C ASP A 219 80.72 32.18 -26.11
N ALA A 220 80.73 32.22 -24.77
CA ALA A 220 81.84 31.95 -23.87
C ALA A 220 83.07 32.88 -24.01
N LEU A 221 82.95 34.02 -24.71
CA LEU A 221 84.08 34.88 -25.08
C LEU A 221 84.03 36.32 -24.53
N GLY A 222 83.04 36.67 -23.69
CA GLY A 222 83.04 37.95 -22.98
C GLY A 222 81.71 38.35 -22.35
N LYS A 223 81.38 39.63 -22.49
CA LYS A 223 80.05 40.20 -22.24
C LYS A 223 79.32 40.26 -23.57
N ASN A 224 78.03 39.95 -23.57
CA ASN A 224 77.25 39.91 -24.80
C ASN A 224 76.89 41.31 -25.32
N ASP A 225 76.45 41.35 -26.57
CA ASP A 225 76.00 42.56 -27.25
C ASP A 225 74.61 42.96 -26.72
N GLY A 226 74.29 44.26 -26.74
CA GLY A 226 73.00 44.76 -26.28
C GLY A 226 71.98 44.58 -27.39
N LEU A 227 71.25 43.47 -27.36
CA LEU A 227 70.28 43.08 -28.38
C LEU A 227 68.85 43.13 -27.82
N ALA A 228 67.90 43.56 -28.65
CA ALA A 228 66.52 43.83 -28.27
C ALA A 228 65.51 43.39 -29.34
N VAL A 229 64.24 43.41 -28.93
CA VAL A 229 63.04 43.04 -29.69
C VAL A 229 62.07 44.22 -29.62
N ASP A 230 61.54 44.57 -30.78
CA ASP A 230 60.53 45.61 -30.95
C ASP A 230 59.50 45.18 -32.01
N ASP A 231 58.42 45.93 -32.24
CA ASP A 231 57.36 45.66 -33.24
C ASP A 231 56.89 44.18 -33.29
N PHE A 232 56.73 43.51 -32.14
CA PHE A 232 56.35 42.10 -32.11
C PHE A 232 54.91 41.89 -32.60
N SER A 233 54.68 40.82 -33.36
CA SER A 233 53.33 40.33 -33.66
C SER A 233 53.27 38.81 -33.79
N ILE A 234 52.12 38.23 -33.45
CA ILE A 234 51.81 36.81 -33.60
C ILE A 234 50.40 36.64 -34.19
N ILE A 235 50.29 35.82 -35.24
CA ILE A 235 49.02 35.44 -35.86
C ILE A 235 48.83 33.92 -35.71
N PRO A 236 47.77 33.45 -35.03
CA PRO A 236 47.37 32.05 -35.05
C PRO A 236 46.64 31.70 -36.35
N ASN A 237 46.87 30.50 -36.87
CA ASN A 237 46.26 30.01 -38.10
C ASN A 237 45.88 28.54 -37.88
N GLY A 238 44.67 28.15 -38.27
CA GLY A 238 44.08 26.86 -37.93
C GLY A 238 42.94 26.49 -38.87
N ILE A 239 42.05 25.62 -38.37
CA ILE A 239 40.73 25.39 -38.98
C ILE A 239 39.70 25.89 -37.97
N ASP A 240 38.81 26.72 -38.47
CA ASP A 240 37.69 27.35 -37.79
C ASP A 240 36.58 26.34 -37.40
N ARG A 241 35.71 26.70 -36.46
CA ARG A 241 34.59 25.88 -35.98
C ARG A 241 33.43 26.78 -35.56
N ALA A 242 32.21 26.37 -35.89
CA ALA A 242 31.00 27.06 -35.44
C ALA A 242 30.98 27.21 -33.90
N PRO A 243 30.59 28.39 -33.38
CA PRO A 243 30.42 28.59 -31.96
C PRO A 243 29.39 27.61 -31.38
N SER A 244 29.54 27.28 -30.10
CA SER A 244 28.73 26.28 -29.41
C SER A 244 28.60 26.58 -27.92
N LEU A 245 27.53 26.11 -27.27
CA LEU A 245 27.32 26.29 -25.83
C LEU A 245 28.24 25.37 -25.01
N ILE A 246 28.92 25.96 -24.02
CA ILE A 246 29.81 25.28 -23.07
C ILE A 246 29.15 25.09 -21.71
N THR A 247 28.46 26.10 -21.20
CA THR A 247 27.62 26.00 -19.99
C THR A 247 26.34 26.81 -20.12
N ILE A 248 25.31 26.34 -19.42
CA ILE A 248 24.04 27.04 -19.16
C ILE A 248 23.71 26.91 -17.67
N TYR A 249 23.19 27.99 -17.09
CA TYR A 249 22.61 28.02 -15.74
C TYR A 249 21.35 28.90 -15.77
N PRO A 250 20.19 28.46 -15.22
CA PRO A 250 19.90 27.11 -14.75
C PRO A 250 20.21 26.02 -15.79
N ALA A 251 20.53 24.82 -15.32
CA ALA A 251 20.73 23.68 -16.21
C ALA A 251 19.39 23.28 -16.87
N ASP A 252 19.46 22.58 -18.01
CA ASP A 252 18.26 22.02 -18.63
C ASP A 252 17.57 21.05 -17.66
N LYS A 253 16.26 21.25 -17.46
CA LYS A 253 15.40 20.58 -16.48
C LYS A 253 15.87 20.75 -15.03
N ALA A 254 16.49 21.88 -14.69
CA ALA A 254 16.70 22.23 -13.28
C ALA A 254 15.36 22.48 -12.57
N PHE A 255 15.24 22.00 -11.34
CA PHE A 255 14.08 22.23 -10.47
C PHE A 255 14.43 23.21 -9.34
N ASN A 256 13.41 23.75 -8.67
CA ASN A 256 13.51 24.60 -7.48
C ASN A 256 14.42 25.83 -7.68
N VAL A 257 14.40 26.41 -8.88
CA VAL A 257 15.16 27.62 -9.21
C VAL A 257 14.60 28.82 -8.45
N ALA A 258 15.46 29.52 -7.71
CA ALA A 258 15.07 30.68 -6.91
C ALA A 258 14.49 31.80 -7.81
N LEU A 259 13.48 32.51 -7.30
CA LEU A 259 12.70 33.46 -8.13
C LEU A 259 13.54 34.63 -8.68
N ASP A 260 14.62 35.02 -8.00
CA ASP A 260 15.57 36.06 -8.40
C ASP A 260 16.78 35.53 -9.21
N THR A 261 16.72 34.29 -9.71
CA THR A 261 17.85 33.64 -10.39
C THR A 261 18.24 34.36 -11.67
N ASN A 262 19.50 34.76 -11.73
CA ASN A 262 20.14 35.25 -12.94
C ASN A 262 20.61 34.06 -13.79
N ILE A 263 20.32 34.10 -15.09
CA ILE A 263 20.77 33.10 -16.07
C ILE A 263 22.24 33.37 -16.43
N SER A 264 23.05 32.34 -16.67
CA SER A 264 24.38 32.50 -17.27
C SER A 264 24.62 31.50 -18.40
N ILE A 265 25.24 31.99 -19.48
CA ILE A 265 25.48 31.25 -20.73
C ILE A 265 26.94 31.49 -21.14
N ALA A 266 27.68 30.42 -21.45
CA ALA A 266 29.05 30.51 -21.96
C ALA A 266 29.21 29.80 -23.31
N PHE A 267 30.01 30.40 -24.20
CA PHE A 267 30.28 29.92 -25.56
C PHE A 267 31.71 29.36 -25.72
N SER A 268 31.96 28.59 -26.79
CA SER A 268 33.27 28.00 -27.11
C SER A 268 34.34 29.01 -27.53
N GLU A 269 33.92 30.20 -27.93
CA GLU A 269 34.74 31.30 -28.45
C GLU A 269 34.01 32.64 -28.32
N PRO A 270 34.71 33.78 -28.52
CA PRO A 270 34.09 35.09 -28.60
C PRO A 270 32.93 35.15 -29.60
N VAL A 271 31.75 35.60 -29.15
CA VAL A 271 30.56 35.79 -30.01
C VAL A 271 30.05 37.23 -30.06
N ASN A 272 29.43 37.61 -31.17
CA ASN A 272 28.58 38.79 -31.32
C ASN A 272 27.11 38.39 -31.16
N LEU A 273 26.37 39.13 -30.31
CA LEU A 273 24.95 38.89 -30.04
C LEU A 273 24.08 39.99 -30.67
N ALA A 274 23.14 39.60 -31.52
CA ALA A 274 22.18 40.52 -32.15
C ALA A 274 20.91 40.72 -31.32
N ASP A 275 20.16 41.81 -31.56
CA ASP A 275 18.86 42.04 -30.92
C ASP A 275 17.91 40.85 -31.16
N GLY A 276 17.38 40.29 -30.06
CA GLY A 276 16.53 39.10 -30.07
C GLY A 276 17.28 37.77 -30.28
N TRP A 277 18.51 37.64 -29.79
CA TRP A 277 19.26 36.36 -29.81
C TRP A 277 18.76 35.32 -28.81
N LEU A 278 18.11 35.77 -27.73
CA LEU A 278 17.54 34.93 -26.67
C LEU A 278 16.08 35.32 -26.42
N GLU A 279 15.22 34.32 -26.32
CA GLU A 279 13.85 34.43 -25.83
C GLU A 279 13.70 33.64 -24.52
N LEU A 280 12.95 34.17 -23.55
CA LEU A 280 12.65 33.54 -22.26
C LEU A 280 11.13 33.62 -22.04
N SER A 281 10.47 32.48 -21.88
CA SER A 281 9.02 32.40 -21.69
C SER A 281 8.64 31.34 -20.66
N CYS A 282 7.80 31.72 -19.70
CA CYS A 282 7.38 30.86 -18.60
C CYS A 282 5.86 30.60 -18.61
N SER A 283 5.44 29.47 -18.06
CA SER A 283 4.05 28.99 -18.08
C SER A 283 3.05 29.94 -17.40
N ILE A 284 3.45 30.65 -16.34
CA ILE A 284 2.58 31.54 -15.54
C ILE A 284 2.96 33.00 -15.81
N SER A 285 4.24 33.37 -15.68
CA SER A 285 4.72 34.75 -15.87
C SER A 285 4.87 35.18 -17.34
N ASN A 286 4.62 34.28 -18.30
CA ASN A 286 4.65 34.54 -19.75
C ASN A 286 6.06 34.97 -20.25
N GLN A 287 6.14 35.79 -21.30
CA GLN A 287 7.42 36.16 -21.92
C GLN A 287 8.13 37.27 -21.13
N HIS A 288 9.37 36.99 -20.71
CA HIS A 288 10.22 37.92 -19.98
C HIS A 288 11.04 38.80 -20.93
N ALA A 289 11.07 40.09 -20.65
CA ALA A 289 12.13 40.95 -21.17
C ALA A 289 13.40 40.72 -20.35
N VAL A 290 14.53 40.46 -20.99
CA VAL A 290 15.83 40.24 -20.34
C VAL A 290 16.77 41.44 -20.48
N SER A 291 17.80 41.48 -19.64
CA SER A 291 18.93 42.40 -19.75
C SER A 291 20.24 41.61 -19.72
N VAL A 292 21.15 41.89 -20.65
CA VAL A 292 22.39 41.11 -20.84
C VAL A 292 23.59 41.88 -20.28
N SER A 293 24.47 41.14 -19.61
CA SER A 293 25.72 41.59 -19.00
C SER A 293 26.81 40.54 -19.24
N GLY A 294 28.05 40.82 -18.86
CA GLY A 294 29.20 39.93 -19.12
C GLY A 294 30.08 40.42 -20.28
N GLY A 295 30.62 39.49 -21.06
CA GLY A 295 31.61 39.77 -22.10
C GLY A 295 31.68 38.67 -23.16
N LEU A 296 32.80 38.62 -23.89
CA LEU A 296 32.92 37.90 -25.17
C LEU A 296 32.53 36.41 -25.15
N LEU A 297 32.86 35.71 -24.06
CA LEU A 297 32.64 34.27 -23.88
C LEU A 297 31.45 34.00 -22.94
N ASP A 298 31.39 34.71 -21.83
CA ASP A 298 30.46 34.49 -20.71
C ASP A 298 29.45 35.64 -20.60
N PHE A 299 28.16 35.31 -20.68
CA PHE A 299 27.05 36.25 -20.62
C PHE A 299 26.12 35.97 -19.44
N GLY A 300 25.93 36.96 -18.57
CA GLY A 300 24.92 36.95 -17.50
C GLY A 300 23.65 37.62 -17.97
N VAL A 301 22.54 36.89 -17.99
CA VAL A 301 21.23 37.31 -18.50
C VAL A 301 20.26 37.44 -17.33
N ASN A 302 19.91 38.67 -16.97
CA ASN A 302 18.99 38.96 -15.88
C ASN A 302 17.57 39.22 -16.41
N PRO A 303 16.55 38.45 -15.99
CA PRO A 303 15.15 38.81 -16.18
C PRO A 303 14.85 40.21 -15.63
N ASN A 304 14.00 40.99 -16.30
CA ASN A 304 13.60 42.32 -15.82
C ASN A 304 12.48 42.26 -14.75
N VAL A 305 11.94 41.07 -14.49
CA VAL A 305 10.96 40.75 -13.44
C VAL A 305 11.34 39.37 -12.89
N ASP A 306 11.26 39.18 -11.58
CA ASP A 306 11.52 37.89 -10.93
C ASP A 306 10.49 36.82 -11.37
N PHE A 307 10.85 35.54 -11.28
CA PHE A 307 9.94 34.43 -11.61
C PHE A 307 8.79 34.30 -10.60
N VAL A 308 7.73 33.58 -10.96
CA VAL A 308 6.62 33.25 -10.06
C VAL A 308 6.73 31.80 -9.60
N TYR A 309 6.27 31.50 -8.38
CA TYR A 309 6.17 30.14 -7.88
C TYR A 309 5.36 29.25 -8.86
N GLY A 310 5.87 28.06 -9.17
CA GLY A 310 5.30 27.13 -10.15
C GLY A 310 5.54 27.48 -11.63
N ASP A 311 6.31 28.53 -11.96
CA ASP A 311 6.70 28.79 -13.35
C ASP A 311 7.56 27.65 -13.91
N ILE A 312 7.18 27.14 -15.09
CA ILE A 312 8.05 26.33 -15.95
C ILE A 312 8.54 27.27 -17.05
N CYS A 313 9.82 27.64 -16.99
CA CYS A 313 10.46 28.59 -17.89
C CYS A 313 11.24 27.86 -18.98
N THR A 314 11.07 28.30 -20.23
CA THR A 314 11.84 27.86 -21.40
C THR A 314 12.72 29.01 -21.89
N ILE A 315 13.98 28.71 -22.17
CA ILE A 315 14.94 29.60 -22.83
C ILE A 315 15.20 29.06 -24.23
N THR A 316 15.15 29.94 -25.23
CA THR A 316 15.49 29.65 -26.62
C THR A 316 16.58 30.59 -27.09
N ILE A 317 17.69 30.05 -27.59
CA ILE A 317 18.81 30.79 -28.21
C ILE A 317 18.77 30.55 -29.72
N LEU A 318 18.71 31.63 -30.49
CA LEU A 318 18.57 31.59 -31.95
C LEU A 318 19.94 31.65 -32.65
N ALA A 319 20.27 30.62 -33.44
CA ALA A 319 21.56 30.50 -34.13
C ALA A 319 21.85 31.67 -35.07
N ALA A 320 20.85 32.08 -35.86
CA ALA A 320 20.96 33.18 -36.81
C ALA A 320 21.07 34.59 -36.15
N LYS A 321 21.33 34.64 -34.84
CA LYS A 321 21.50 35.84 -34.01
C LYS A 321 22.76 35.82 -33.15
N VAL A 322 23.51 34.72 -33.19
CA VAL A 322 24.78 34.51 -32.48
C VAL A 322 25.82 34.14 -33.53
N THR A 323 26.65 35.11 -33.90
CA THR A 323 27.83 34.88 -34.76
C THR A 323 29.08 34.86 -33.90
N ASP A 324 30.20 34.35 -34.38
CA ASP A 324 31.49 34.55 -33.72
C ASP A 324 32.02 36.01 -33.87
N GLN A 325 33.27 36.24 -33.44
CA GLN A 325 34.04 37.47 -33.67
C GLN A 325 35.33 37.23 -34.49
N ASP A 326 35.41 36.10 -35.18
CA ASP A 326 36.54 35.67 -36.00
C ASP A 326 36.55 36.41 -37.36
N SER A 327 37.42 35.98 -38.27
CA SER A 327 37.50 36.46 -39.65
C SER A 327 37.80 35.35 -40.66
N ALA A 328 37.72 34.08 -40.22
CA ALA A 328 38.06 32.88 -40.99
C ALA A 328 36.84 31.98 -41.34
N ASP A 329 35.60 32.48 -41.17
CA ASP A 329 34.35 31.87 -41.66
C ASP A 329 34.48 31.32 -43.10
N PRO A 330 33.83 30.18 -43.43
CA PRO A 330 32.81 29.50 -42.62
C PRO A 330 33.28 28.41 -41.65
N PRO A 331 32.59 28.28 -40.49
CA PRO A 331 31.19 28.69 -40.27
C PRO A 331 30.91 29.73 -39.15
N ASP A 332 30.47 30.94 -39.55
CA ASP A 332 30.14 32.13 -38.72
C ASP A 332 29.10 31.99 -37.57
N THR A 333 28.17 31.03 -37.63
CA THR A 333 27.01 30.95 -36.69
C THR A 333 26.97 29.65 -35.89
N LEU A 334 26.23 29.65 -34.76
CA LEU A 334 25.87 28.40 -34.05
C LEU A 334 25.31 27.33 -35.01
N ASP A 335 25.54 26.05 -34.72
CA ASP A 335 25.14 24.92 -35.57
C ASP A 335 23.60 24.73 -35.67
N LYS A 336 22.87 25.19 -34.66
CA LYS A 336 21.41 25.07 -34.51
C LYS A 336 20.87 26.02 -33.45
N ASP A 337 19.56 26.25 -33.45
CA ASP A 337 18.87 26.86 -32.32
C ASP A 337 18.92 25.92 -31.11
N TYR A 338 19.12 26.47 -29.91
CA TYR A 338 19.14 25.72 -28.65
C TYR A 338 17.92 26.08 -27.81
N SER A 339 17.26 25.08 -27.23
CA SER A 339 16.14 25.26 -26.31
C SER A 339 16.36 24.40 -25.07
N PHE A 340 16.11 24.97 -23.90
CA PHE A 340 16.23 24.31 -22.59
C PHE A 340 15.22 24.90 -21.61
N SER A 341 14.87 24.17 -20.55
CA SER A 341 13.87 24.61 -19.56
C SER A 341 14.31 24.44 -18.11
N PHE A 342 13.58 25.03 -17.18
CA PHE A 342 13.69 24.82 -15.74
C PHE A 342 12.36 25.13 -15.04
N SER A 343 12.14 24.62 -13.82
CA SER A 343 11.07 25.07 -12.94
C SER A 343 11.59 26.05 -11.89
N ALA A 344 10.82 27.10 -11.62
CA ALA A 344 10.95 27.90 -10.42
C ALA A 344 10.65 27.05 -9.16
N LEU A 345 10.84 27.64 -7.97
CA LEU A 345 10.34 27.09 -6.72
C LEU A 345 8.83 26.73 -6.83
N PRO A 346 8.37 25.63 -6.21
CA PRO A 346 6.95 25.27 -6.16
C PRO A 346 6.13 26.33 -5.39
N LEU A 347 4.81 26.24 -5.45
CA LEU A 347 3.95 27.05 -4.58
C LEU A 347 4.27 26.71 -3.11
N PRO A 348 4.37 27.71 -2.21
CA PRO A 348 4.49 27.44 -0.79
C PRO A 348 3.18 26.81 -0.28
N ASP A 349 3.30 25.81 0.59
CA ASP A 349 2.17 25.13 1.21
C ASP A 349 1.38 26.02 2.22
N ASP A 350 0.09 25.69 2.40
CA ASP A 350 -0.88 26.32 3.30
C ASP A 350 -1.39 25.29 4.34
N ALA A 351 -0.75 25.29 5.52
CA ALA A 351 -0.97 24.38 6.66
C ALA A 351 -2.41 23.82 6.87
N PRO A 352 -2.56 22.55 7.30
CA PRO A 352 -3.86 21.91 7.44
C PRO A 352 -4.79 22.62 8.42
N ILE A 353 -6.03 22.84 7.98
CA ILE A 353 -7.12 23.41 8.79
C ILE A 353 -8.42 22.63 8.62
N ILE A 354 -9.24 22.60 9.67
CA ILE A 354 -10.60 22.04 9.58
C ILE A 354 -11.51 23.04 8.85
N THR A 355 -11.96 22.67 7.66
CA THR A 355 -12.81 23.49 6.77
C THR A 355 -14.30 23.29 7.02
N ASN A 356 -14.71 22.09 7.45
CA ASN A 356 -16.10 21.77 7.76
C ASN A 356 -16.18 20.69 8.86
N ILE A 357 -17.28 20.70 9.61
CA ILE A 357 -17.52 19.74 10.70
C ILE A 357 -19.02 19.46 10.88
N SER A 358 -19.36 18.21 11.13
CA SER A 358 -20.72 17.74 11.43
C SER A 358 -20.69 16.87 12.70
N PRO A 359 -21.54 17.11 13.72
CA PRO A 359 -22.44 18.25 13.89
C PRO A 359 -21.70 19.59 13.87
N ALA A 360 -22.38 20.64 13.41
CA ALA A 360 -21.85 21.99 13.38
C ALA A 360 -21.65 22.55 14.81
N ASN A 361 -20.81 23.58 14.96
CA ASN A 361 -20.51 24.14 16.28
C ASN A 361 -21.74 24.83 16.89
N ASN A 362 -22.17 24.33 18.05
CA ASN A 362 -23.40 24.61 18.79
C ASN A 362 -24.68 24.06 18.12
N GLU A 363 -24.57 23.01 17.32
CA GLU A 363 -25.73 22.25 16.86
C GLU A 363 -26.42 21.54 18.03
N ALA A 364 -27.74 21.36 17.89
CA ALA A 364 -28.64 20.86 18.93
C ALA A 364 -29.58 19.81 18.33
N ALA A 365 -30.15 18.96 19.20
CA ALA A 365 -30.97 17.81 18.80
C ALA A 365 -30.22 16.77 17.95
N VAL A 366 -28.91 16.65 18.16
CA VAL A 366 -28.05 15.62 17.51
C VAL A 366 -28.52 14.22 17.94
N LEU A 367 -28.73 13.32 16.98
CA LEU A 367 -29.21 11.95 17.23
C LEU A 367 -28.18 11.17 18.07
N LEU A 368 -28.65 10.29 18.94
CA LEU A 368 -27.79 9.59 19.92
C LEU A 368 -26.76 8.64 19.29
N ASP A 369 -26.99 8.23 18.05
CA ASP A 369 -26.15 7.36 17.22
C ASP A 369 -25.40 8.14 16.11
N SER A 370 -25.40 9.48 16.16
CA SER A 370 -24.73 10.31 15.14
C SER A 370 -23.22 10.06 15.11
N ALA A 371 -22.72 9.59 13.98
CA ALA A 371 -21.31 9.73 13.64
C ALA A 371 -20.98 11.21 13.39
N LEU A 372 -19.80 11.65 13.82
CA LEU A 372 -19.28 12.99 13.58
C LEU A 372 -18.38 12.95 12.35
N SER A 373 -18.35 13.98 11.51
CA SER A 373 -17.37 14.11 10.43
C SER A 373 -16.52 15.36 10.59
N VAL A 374 -15.21 15.21 10.38
CA VAL A 374 -14.20 16.27 10.39
C VAL A 374 -13.59 16.33 9.00
N HIS A 375 -13.68 17.49 8.34
CA HIS A 375 -13.15 17.71 6.99
C HIS A 375 -12.04 18.75 7.04
N PHE A 376 -10.90 18.42 6.46
CA PHE A 376 -9.70 19.26 6.39
C PHE A 376 -9.67 20.08 5.09
N SER A 377 -8.64 20.92 4.91
CA SER A 377 -8.38 21.65 3.67
C SER A 377 -7.78 20.73 2.59
N GLU A 378 -6.96 19.77 3.00
CA GLU A 378 -6.22 18.85 2.16
C GLU A 378 -6.21 17.42 2.76
N PRO A 379 -5.52 16.44 2.14
CA PRO A 379 -5.19 15.15 2.76
C PRO A 379 -4.29 15.30 4.00
N VAL A 380 -4.71 14.74 5.14
CA VAL A 380 -3.89 14.68 6.37
C VAL A 380 -3.62 13.23 6.80
N SER A 381 -2.57 13.04 7.62
CA SER A 381 -2.32 11.82 8.39
C SER A 381 -2.53 12.08 9.89
N VAL A 382 -2.98 11.07 10.64
CA VAL A 382 -3.40 11.23 12.05
C VAL A 382 -2.89 10.11 12.95
N THR A 383 -2.46 10.45 14.17
CA THR A 383 -2.05 9.46 15.20
C THR A 383 -3.27 8.83 15.88
N SER A 384 -3.10 7.75 16.66
CA SER A 384 -4.23 7.09 17.34
C SER A 384 -4.91 7.90 18.47
N ASP A 385 -4.36 9.08 18.80
CA ASP A 385 -4.81 10.00 19.85
C ASP A 385 -5.14 11.41 19.32
N TRP A 386 -5.32 11.57 18.00
CA TRP A 386 -5.54 12.85 17.31
C TRP A 386 -6.79 13.64 17.74
N PHE A 387 -7.74 13.02 18.44
CA PHE A 387 -8.96 13.66 18.93
C PHE A 387 -9.36 13.19 20.33
N THR A 388 -10.19 13.98 21.00
CA THR A 388 -10.91 13.59 22.22
C THR A 388 -12.37 14.02 22.13
N LEU A 389 -13.29 13.13 22.50
CA LEU A 389 -14.74 13.38 22.54
C LEU A 389 -15.24 13.20 23.98
N GLY A 390 -15.66 14.29 24.61
CA GLY A 390 -16.09 14.31 26.02
C GLY A 390 -17.47 14.96 26.20
N CYS A 391 -18.41 14.23 26.77
CA CYS A 391 -19.78 14.67 26.99
C CYS A 391 -20.13 14.81 28.48
N SER A 392 -21.10 15.66 28.79
CA SER A 392 -21.44 16.08 30.16
C SER A 392 -22.04 14.98 31.03
N SER A 393 -22.68 13.97 30.44
CA SER A 393 -23.48 12.96 31.16
C SER A 393 -22.91 11.55 30.97
N SER A 394 -22.51 11.18 29.75
CA SER A 394 -21.88 9.89 29.43
C SER A 394 -20.36 9.86 29.67
N GLY A 395 -19.70 11.03 29.74
CA GLY A 395 -18.25 11.14 29.88
C GLY A 395 -17.49 11.05 28.55
N THR A 396 -16.26 10.52 28.59
CA THR A 396 -15.41 10.38 27.39
C THR A 396 -15.84 9.20 26.54
N HIS A 397 -16.06 9.44 25.25
CA HIS A 397 -16.33 8.40 24.25
C HIS A 397 -15.05 8.03 23.49
N SER A 398 -14.88 6.73 23.24
CA SER A 398 -14.08 6.25 22.11
C SER A 398 -14.92 6.31 20.84
N ALA A 399 -14.28 6.45 19.68
CA ALA A 399 -14.95 6.31 18.39
C ALA A 399 -14.14 5.40 17.46
N VAL A 400 -14.83 4.65 16.60
CA VAL A 400 -14.22 4.02 15.43
C VAL A 400 -13.97 5.13 14.41
N VAL A 401 -12.73 5.22 13.92
CA VAL A 401 -12.33 6.18 12.91
C VAL A 401 -12.42 5.51 11.54
N ALA A 402 -13.13 6.13 10.60
CA ALA A 402 -13.26 5.69 9.21
C ALA A 402 -13.04 6.85 8.24
N GLY A 403 -12.80 6.54 6.96
CA GLY A 403 -12.44 7.54 5.95
C GLY A 403 -11.00 8.05 6.11
N GLY A 404 -10.81 9.34 5.88
CA GLY A 404 -9.52 9.95 5.58
C GLY A 404 -9.20 9.88 4.08
N PRO A 405 -8.12 10.53 3.61
CA PRO A 405 -7.24 11.41 4.38
C PRO A 405 -7.82 12.83 4.57
N SER A 406 -8.76 13.29 3.74
CA SER A 406 -9.32 14.66 3.85
C SER A 406 -10.63 14.76 4.65
N THR A 407 -11.32 13.63 4.90
CA THR A 407 -12.59 13.61 5.63
C THR A 407 -12.66 12.38 6.53
N TYR A 408 -12.54 12.58 7.83
CA TYR A 408 -12.63 11.51 8.83
C TYR A 408 -14.03 11.44 9.43
N VAL A 409 -14.56 10.24 9.56
CA VAL A 409 -15.81 9.93 10.24
C VAL A 409 -15.49 9.25 11.57
N LEU A 410 -15.95 9.84 12.66
CA LEU A 410 -15.84 9.37 14.03
C LEU A 410 -17.19 8.78 14.45
N THR A 411 -17.30 7.45 14.47
CA THR A 411 -18.51 6.76 14.93
C THR A 411 -18.35 6.36 16.40
N PRO A 412 -19.05 6.97 17.36
CA PRO A 412 -18.90 6.65 18.78
C PRO A 412 -19.14 5.16 19.07
N THR A 413 -18.28 4.52 19.86
CA THR A 413 -18.43 3.09 20.21
C THR A 413 -19.60 2.82 21.16
N THR A 414 -20.18 3.88 21.72
CA THR A 414 -21.31 3.90 22.63
C THR A 414 -22.22 5.07 22.23
N PRO A 415 -23.54 4.88 22.09
CA PRO A 415 -24.45 5.98 21.83
C PRO A 415 -24.38 7.07 22.91
N PHE A 416 -24.61 8.31 22.51
CA PHE A 416 -24.78 9.43 23.42
C PHE A 416 -26.01 9.24 24.32
N GLN A 417 -26.15 10.07 25.35
CA GLN A 417 -27.34 10.16 26.17
C GLN A 417 -28.19 11.37 25.78
N TYR A 418 -29.47 11.33 26.15
CA TYR A 418 -30.35 12.50 26.02
C TYR A 418 -29.90 13.64 26.94
N ASP A 419 -30.23 14.88 26.55
CA ASP A 419 -30.00 16.11 27.33
C ASP A 419 -28.53 16.34 27.76
N GLU A 420 -27.57 15.96 26.91
CA GLU A 420 -26.14 16.16 27.18
C GLU A 420 -25.45 17.06 26.16
N SER A 421 -24.38 17.73 26.61
CA SER A 421 -23.51 18.51 25.74
C SER A 421 -22.16 17.82 25.58
N CYS A 422 -21.75 17.65 24.32
CA CYS A 422 -20.53 16.99 23.91
C CYS A 422 -19.53 18.00 23.35
N THR A 423 -18.25 17.79 23.68
CA THR A 423 -17.11 18.57 23.19
C THR A 423 -16.20 17.64 22.40
N LEU A 424 -15.96 17.95 21.12
CA LEU A 424 -14.93 17.31 20.31
C LEU A 424 -13.74 18.27 20.20
N THR A 425 -12.56 17.81 20.61
CA THR A 425 -11.29 18.53 20.39
C THR A 425 -10.37 17.69 19.50
N VAL A 426 -9.85 18.31 18.45
CA VAL A 426 -8.83 17.75 17.56
C VAL A 426 -7.50 18.42 17.91
N ALA A 427 -6.48 17.62 18.20
CA ALA A 427 -5.17 18.09 18.62
C ALA A 427 -4.26 18.35 17.42
N ALA A 428 -3.61 19.52 17.40
CA ALA A 428 -2.85 19.99 16.24
C ALA A 428 -1.56 19.21 16.01
N ALA A 429 -0.78 18.96 17.06
CA ALA A 429 0.53 18.29 16.98
C ALA A 429 0.45 16.76 16.73
N THR A 430 -0.68 16.28 16.23
CA THR A 430 -1.05 14.88 15.96
C THR A 430 -1.81 14.71 14.64
N VAL A 431 -2.11 15.83 13.96
CA VAL A 431 -2.65 15.89 12.61
C VAL A 431 -1.53 16.48 11.75
N HIS A 432 -0.94 15.64 10.93
CA HIS A 432 0.11 15.99 9.98
C HIS A 432 -0.46 16.14 8.58
N ASP A 433 0.19 16.84 7.66
CA ASP A 433 -0.17 16.74 6.24
C ASP A 433 0.09 15.32 5.68
N LEU A 434 -0.12 15.13 4.36
CA LEU A 434 0.16 13.89 3.65
C LEU A 434 0.90 14.11 2.32
N ASP A 435 1.38 15.33 2.02
CA ASP A 435 2.17 15.59 0.82
C ASP A 435 3.69 15.57 1.08
N VAL A 436 4.46 16.37 0.36
CA VAL A 436 5.92 16.31 0.29
C VAL A 436 6.61 17.68 0.22
N ASP A 437 5.87 18.80 0.17
CA ASP A 437 6.38 20.12 -0.28
C ASP A 437 6.74 21.14 0.85
N ASP A 438 7.23 20.64 1.99
CA ASP A 438 7.87 21.35 3.13
C ASP A 438 6.92 22.17 4.05
N PRO A 439 7.08 22.10 5.39
CA PRO A 439 6.18 22.65 6.41
C PRO A 439 5.44 23.98 6.14
N PRO A 440 4.14 24.03 6.51
CA PRO A 440 3.78 23.74 7.91
C PRO A 440 3.07 22.38 8.16
N ASP A 441 3.89 21.36 8.44
CA ASP A 441 3.58 19.93 8.67
C ASP A 441 2.46 19.62 9.68
N ILE A 442 2.01 20.58 10.50
CA ILE A 442 0.93 20.37 11.49
C ILE A 442 -0.05 21.53 11.51
N MET A 443 -1.29 21.27 11.95
CA MET A 443 -2.31 22.32 12.08
C MET A 443 -1.81 23.50 12.93
N PRO A 444 -2.21 24.76 12.63
CA PRO A 444 -1.74 25.93 13.39
C PRO A 444 -2.12 25.98 14.89
N SER A 445 -3.18 25.29 15.31
CA SER A 445 -3.65 25.22 16.71
C SER A 445 -4.73 24.17 16.91
N ASP A 446 -4.84 23.61 18.12
CA ASP A 446 -5.93 22.69 18.49
C ASP A 446 -7.31 23.29 18.17
N PHE A 447 -8.20 22.46 17.64
CA PHE A 447 -9.55 22.84 17.24
C PHE A 447 -10.58 22.24 18.21
N THR A 448 -11.54 23.02 18.68
CA THR A 448 -12.62 22.52 19.56
C THR A 448 -13.99 22.96 19.06
N THR A 449 -14.92 22.00 18.97
CA THR A 449 -16.35 22.23 18.72
C THR A 449 -17.19 21.67 19.88
N THR A 450 -18.40 22.20 20.05
CA THR A 450 -19.39 21.70 21.02
C THR A 450 -20.74 21.48 20.36
N PHE A 451 -21.48 20.45 20.75
CA PHE A 451 -22.86 20.21 20.33
C PHE A 451 -23.72 19.74 21.52
N SER A 452 -25.02 19.59 21.27
CA SER A 452 -25.99 19.04 22.23
C SER A 452 -26.89 18.00 21.57
N THR A 453 -27.18 16.93 22.31
CA THR A 453 -27.94 15.78 21.82
C THR A 453 -29.44 16.07 21.74
N LEU A 454 -30.23 15.09 21.29
CA LEU A 454 -31.68 15.06 21.50
C LEU A 454 -32.01 15.30 22.98
N SER A 455 -33.04 16.11 23.23
CA SER A 455 -33.70 16.12 24.53
C SER A 455 -34.40 14.77 24.77
N THR A 456 -34.65 14.44 26.02
CA THR A 456 -35.45 13.26 26.39
C THR A 456 -36.80 13.29 25.66
N PRO A 457 -37.25 12.19 25.01
CA PRO A 457 -38.51 12.19 24.28
C PRO A 457 -39.68 12.25 25.26
N ASP A 458 -40.51 13.27 25.13
CA ASP A 458 -41.67 13.45 26.01
C ASP A 458 -42.74 12.37 25.81
N THR A 459 -43.50 12.09 26.88
CA THR A 459 -44.51 11.03 26.90
C THR A 459 -45.92 11.60 26.90
N ALA A 460 -46.76 11.16 25.96
CA ALA A 460 -48.14 11.65 25.89
C ALA A 460 -48.92 11.42 27.21
N PRO A 461 -49.64 12.43 27.73
CA PRO A 461 -50.49 12.30 28.90
C PRO A 461 -51.38 11.05 28.93
N PHE A 462 -51.21 10.22 29.96
CA PHE A 462 -52.05 9.05 30.22
C PHE A 462 -52.35 8.87 31.72
N LEU A 463 -53.49 8.23 32.00
CA LEU A 463 -53.88 7.89 33.36
C LEU A 463 -53.04 6.70 33.86
N GLN A 464 -51.91 6.99 34.49
CA GLN A 464 -50.96 6.00 35.02
C GLN A 464 -51.58 5.09 36.09
N SER A 465 -52.44 5.61 36.97
CA SER A 465 -53.22 4.79 37.89
C SER A 465 -54.50 5.46 38.38
N ILE A 466 -55.41 4.64 38.91
CA ILE A 466 -56.64 5.07 39.59
C ILE A 466 -56.87 4.22 40.85
N ILE A 467 -57.37 4.85 41.91
CA ILE A 467 -57.77 4.18 43.16
C ILE A 467 -59.22 4.55 43.49
N PRO A 468 -60.17 3.58 43.55
CA PRO A 468 -60.01 2.16 43.27
C PRO A 468 -59.65 1.88 41.80
N ALA A 469 -59.04 0.73 41.55
CA ALA A 469 -58.61 0.31 40.21
C ALA A 469 -59.81 0.04 39.27
N ASN A 470 -59.53 -0.09 37.96
CA ASN A 470 -60.51 -0.58 37.01
C ASN A 470 -60.93 -2.03 37.31
N ASP A 471 -62.21 -2.32 37.05
CA ASP A 471 -62.94 -3.55 37.35
C ASP A 471 -62.89 -3.96 38.84
N ALA A 472 -62.62 -3.01 39.74
CA ALA A 472 -62.62 -3.26 41.18
C ALA A 472 -64.02 -3.54 41.72
N GLY A 473 -64.15 -4.62 42.48
CA GLY A 473 -65.41 -5.02 43.12
C GLY A 473 -65.60 -4.45 44.53
N SER A 474 -66.83 -4.59 45.03
CA SER A 474 -67.22 -4.32 46.43
C SER A 474 -66.91 -2.89 46.92
N ILE A 475 -66.90 -1.91 46.02
CA ILE A 475 -66.54 -0.52 46.33
C ILE A 475 -67.51 0.08 47.35
N HIS A 476 -66.96 0.53 48.49
CA HIS A 476 -67.77 1.06 49.58
C HIS A 476 -68.50 2.34 49.16
N VAL A 477 -69.79 2.44 49.48
CA VAL A 477 -70.74 3.40 48.92
C VAL A 477 -70.44 4.89 49.13
N ASN A 478 -69.39 5.27 49.84
CA ASN A 478 -68.95 6.67 50.05
C ASN A 478 -67.60 7.01 49.38
N GLN A 479 -67.16 6.18 48.42
CA GLN A 479 -65.85 6.25 47.77
C GLN A 479 -65.50 7.66 47.23
N THR A 480 -64.20 7.97 47.26
CA THR A 480 -63.59 9.07 46.50
C THR A 480 -62.50 8.46 45.62
N PHE A 481 -62.36 8.94 44.39
CA PHE A 481 -61.48 8.35 43.38
C PHE A 481 -60.21 9.19 43.25
N GLU A 482 -59.05 8.56 43.40
CA GLU A 482 -57.75 9.19 43.16
C GLU A 482 -57.28 8.85 41.74
N LEU A 483 -56.91 9.87 40.96
CA LEU A 483 -56.46 9.78 39.57
C LEU A 483 -55.02 10.27 39.48
N THR A 484 -54.10 9.41 39.04
CA THR A 484 -52.68 9.75 38.87
C THR A 484 -52.31 9.65 37.40
N PHE A 485 -51.80 10.74 36.85
CA PHE A 485 -51.22 10.79 35.49
C PHE A 485 -49.71 10.51 35.55
N ASN A 486 -49.10 10.20 34.41
CA ASN A 486 -47.65 10.06 34.30
C ASN A 486 -46.90 11.39 34.55
N GLU A 487 -47.46 12.52 34.12
CA GLU A 487 -46.86 13.85 34.33
C GLU A 487 -47.86 14.96 34.74
N PRO A 488 -47.44 16.24 34.91
CA PRO A 488 -48.30 17.36 35.29
C PRO A 488 -49.34 17.77 34.22
N VAL A 489 -50.59 17.34 34.35
CA VAL A 489 -51.66 17.67 33.40
C VAL A 489 -52.61 18.78 33.87
N ALA A 490 -53.24 19.46 32.91
CA ALA A 490 -54.41 20.31 33.12
C ALA A 490 -55.71 19.54 32.78
N ILE A 491 -56.65 19.53 33.72
CA ILE A 491 -57.95 18.83 33.60
C ILE A 491 -59.12 19.82 33.49
N ASP A 492 -59.97 19.67 32.47
CA ASP A 492 -61.19 20.46 32.35
C ASP A 492 -62.33 19.90 33.22
N SER A 493 -63.11 20.80 33.82
CA SER A 493 -64.37 20.53 34.56
C SER A 493 -65.39 19.58 33.91
N ARG A 494 -65.27 19.31 32.61
CA ARG A 494 -66.10 18.37 31.83
C ARG A 494 -65.67 16.90 31.95
N THR A 495 -64.56 16.61 32.62
CA THR A 495 -64.02 15.26 32.85
C THR A 495 -63.52 15.13 34.30
N PRO A 496 -63.58 13.93 34.94
CA PRO A 496 -64.32 12.73 34.53
C PRO A 496 -65.84 12.85 34.63
N THR A 497 -66.56 11.86 34.09
CA THR A 497 -68.01 11.66 34.26
C THR A 497 -68.31 10.27 34.84
N LEU A 498 -69.42 10.08 35.56
CA LEU A 498 -69.79 8.82 36.24
C LEU A 498 -71.27 8.46 36.00
N SER A 499 -71.53 7.21 35.62
CA SER A 499 -72.85 6.62 35.38
C SER A 499 -72.93 5.22 35.99
N CYS A 500 -74.10 4.81 36.53
CA CYS A 500 -74.29 3.47 37.12
C CYS A 500 -75.58 2.79 36.61
N THR A 501 -75.67 1.46 36.75
CA THR A 501 -76.78 0.63 36.25
C THR A 501 -78.14 0.94 36.89
N SER A 502 -78.15 1.49 38.10
CA SER A 502 -79.32 2.12 38.73
C SER A 502 -79.96 3.27 37.93
N GLY A 503 -79.23 3.87 36.98
CA GLY A 503 -79.65 5.03 36.20
C GLY A 503 -79.44 6.37 36.92
N ASP A 504 -78.73 6.38 38.05
CA ASP A 504 -78.34 7.60 38.77
C ASP A 504 -77.27 8.39 38.01
N ASN A 505 -77.53 9.68 37.77
CA ASN A 505 -76.51 10.63 37.29
C ASN A 505 -75.73 11.21 38.49
N PHE A 506 -74.41 11.08 38.50
CA PHE A 506 -73.54 11.63 39.54
C PHE A 506 -72.77 12.86 39.05
N SER A 507 -72.55 13.82 39.92
CA SER A 507 -71.67 14.98 39.67
C SER A 507 -70.37 14.80 40.43
N LEU A 508 -69.24 14.82 39.72
CA LEU A 508 -67.92 14.67 40.31
C LEU A 508 -67.32 16.04 40.63
N THR A 509 -66.81 16.22 41.85
CA THR A 509 -65.98 17.36 42.23
C THR A 509 -64.51 16.95 42.14
N VAL A 510 -63.77 17.57 41.22
CA VAL A 510 -62.32 17.36 41.04
C VAL A 510 -61.53 18.35 41.89
N SER A 511 -60.44 17.89 42.51
CA SER A 511 -59.52 18.71 43.30
C SER A 511 -58.10 18.10 43.30
N GLY A 512 -57.07 18.86 43.67
CA GLY A 512 -55.67 18.43 43.59
C GLY A 512 -54.96 18.96 42.35
N GLY A 513 -54.11 18.14 41.74
CA GLY A 513 -53.28 18.46 40.58
C GLY A 513 -51.86 18.92 40.93
N PRO A 514 -50.95 19.00 39.94
CA PRO A 514 -51.20 18.73 38.53
C PRO A 514 -51.09 17.25 38.12
N THR A 515 -50.42 16.40 38.90
CA THR A 515 -50.20 14.98 38.54
C THR A 515 -51.21 14.04 39.22
N VAL A 516 -51.68 14.38 40.43
CA VAL A 516 -52.62 13.56 41.22
C VAL A 516 -53.87 14.36 41.57
N PHE A 517 -55.04 13.86 41.18
CA PHE A 517 -56.35 14.47 41.41
C PHE A 517 -57.26 13.57 42.25
N GLN A 518 -58.21 14.18 42.94
CA GLN A 518 -59.27 13.54 43.73
C GLN A 518 -60.62 13.91 43.11
N ALA A 519 -61.32 12.93 42.53
CA ALA A 519 -62.66 13.05 41.97
C ALA A 519 -63.69 12.44 42.93
N LYS A 520 -64.58 13.29 43.48
CA LYS A 520 -65.57 12.87 44.49
C LYS A 520 -67.02 12.98 44.00
N PRO A 521 -67.84 11.91 44.07
CA PRO A 521 -69.29 11.99 43.87
C PRO A 521 -70.01 12.94 44.84
N ASP A 522 -71.07 13.58 44.35
CA ASP A 522 -71.93 14.50 45.12
C ASP A 522 -72.69 13.84 46.28
N ARG A 523 -72.88 12.52 46.21
CA ARG A 523 -73.62 11.69 47.16
C ARG A 523 -73.07 10.26 47.18
N ASN A 524 -73.49 9.47 48.16
CA ASN A 524 -73.17 8.04 48.19
C ASN A 524 -73.75 7.30 46.98
N LEU A 525 -73.09 6.21 46.59
CA LEU A 525 -73.54 5.24 45.60
C LEU A 525 -74.54 4.25 46.22
N ASN A 526 -75.17 3.42 45.40
CA ASN A 526 -76.05 2.34 45.83
C ASN A 526 -75.24 1.06 46.16
N PHE A 527 -75.82 0.11 46.90
CA PHE A 527 -75.29 -1.26 47.00
C PHE A 527 -75.68 -2.08 45.76
N ASP A 528 -74.94 -3.15 45.46
CA ASP A 528 -75.22 -4.09 44.35
C ASP A 528 -75.31 -3.43 42.94
N ASP A 529 -74.61 -2.31 42.72
CA ASP A 529 -74.71 -1.48 41.51
C ASP A 529 -73.40 -1.50 40.71
N SER A 530 -73.50 -1.63 39.38
CA SER A 530 -72.36 -1.58 38.46
C SER A 530 -72.21 -0.17 37.90
N CYS A 531 -71.04 0.43 38.11
CA CYS A 531 -70.74 1.80 37.74
C CYS A 531 -69.61 1.87 36.71
N SER A 532 -69.59 2.97 35.94
CA SER A 532 -68.59 3.26 34.92
C SER A 532 -68.24 4.75 34.94
N MET A 533 -66.94 5.06 35.07
CA MET A 533 -66.37 6.41 35.08
C MET A 533 -65.50 6.62 33.84
N THR A 534 -65.73 7.70 33.10
CA THR A 534 -64.93 8.02 31.89
C THR A 534 -64.12 9.30 32.08
N ILE A 535 -62.81 9.22 31.87
CA ILE A 535 -61.90 10.34 31.67
C ILE A 535 -61.79 10.56 30.15
N ALA A 536 -62.38 11.64 29.64
CA ALA A 536 -62.28 12.00 28.23
C ALA A 536 -60.94 12.69 27.92
N ALA A 537 -60.20 12.16 26.95
CA ALA A 537 -58.85 12.54 26.60
C ALA A 537 -58.74 13.95 26.00
N GLN A 538 -59.73 14.36 25.20
CA GLN A 538 -59.88 15.73 24.67
C GLN A 538 -59.98 16.84 25.73
N TYR A 539 -60.01 16.48 27.02
CA TYR A 539 -60.12 17.36 28.18
C TYR A 539 -58.95 17.19 29.18
N ILE A 540 -57.90 16.49 28.77
CA ILE A 540 -56.60 16.37 29.46
C ILE A 540 -55.52 16.88 28.50
N THR A 541 -54.83 17.95 28.89
CA THR A 541 -53.67 18.50 28.15
C THR A 541 -52.47 18.55 29.07
N ASP A 542 -51.27 18.55 28.51
CA ASP A 542 -50.07 18.81 29.30
C ASP A 542 -50.01 20.28 29.81
N ILE A 543 -49.05 20.54 30.70
CA ILE A 543 -48.71 21.86 31.23
C ILE A 543 -47.39 22.38 30.63
N ASP A 544 -46.48 21.51 30.20
CA ASP A 544 -45.45 21.89 29.24
C ASP A 544 -46.00 21.90 27.81
N LEU A 545 -45.37 22.66 26.93
CA LEU A 545 -45.83 23.01 25.59
C LEU A 545 -44.64 23.23 24.62
N LYS A 546 -43.50 22.58 24.87
CA LYS A 546 -42.28 22.69 24.04
C LYS A 546 -42.07 21.49 23.12
N ASP A 547 -42.63 20.36 23.50
CA ASP A 547 -42.30 19.01 23.04
C ASP A 547 -43.63 18.24 22.86
N PRO A 548 -44.17 18.13 21.62
CA PRO A 548 -45.40 17.36 21.42
C PRO A 548 -45.12 15.85 21.56
N PRO A 549 -46.02 15.08 22.19
CA PRO A 549 -47.48 15.28 22.12
C PRO A 549 -48.20 15.83 23.39
N ASP A 550 -48.56 17.11 23.37
CA ASP A 550 -49.21 17.91 24.43
C ASP A 550 -50.60 17.40 24.95
N ALA A 551 -51.08 16.23 24.50
CA ALA A 551 -52.47 15.82 24.68
C ALA A 551 -52.65 14.30 24.82
N MET A 552 -53.57 13.91 25.71
CA MET A 552 -53.95 12.52 25.92
C MET A 552 -54.59 11.92 24.66
N PHE A 553 -54.17 10.71 24.27
CA PHE A 553 -54.59 10.10 22.99
C PHE A 553 -55.96 9.41 23.01
N LEU A 554 -56.36 8.78 24.11
CA LEU A 554 -57.55 7.90 24.16
C LEU A 554 -58.30 8.01 25.49
N ASP A 555 -59.63 8.19 25.41
CA ASP A 555 -60.55 8.20 26.55
C ASP A 555 -60.37 6.93 27.40
N GLN A 556 -60.19 7.10 28.72
CA GLN A 556 -60.10 5.98 29.66
C GLN A 556 -61.45 5.78 30.34
N THR A 557 -61.92 4.53 30.39
CA THR A 557 -63.17 4.17 31.08
C THR A 557 -62.89 3.10 32.11
N ILE A 558 -63.34 3.36 33.34
CA ILE A 558 -63.11 2.57 34.53
C ILE A 558 -64.46 2.03 35.00
N ASN A 559 -64.65 0.72 34.93
CA ASN A 559 -65.83 0.09 35.53
C ASN A 559 -65.51 -0.36 36.96
N PHE A 560 -66.53 -0.46 37.81
CA PHE A 560 -66.42 -1.01 39.16
C PHE A 560 -67.80 -1.45 39.66
N THR A 561 -67.86 -2.36 40.64
CA THR A 561 -69.12 -2.68 41.35
C THR A 561 -69.06 -2.19 42.78
N THR A 562 -70.20 -1.79 43.33
CA THR A 562 -70.30 -1.38 44.73
C THR A 562 -70.42 -2.57 45.68
N ALA A 563 -70.34 -2.30 46.99
CA ALA A 563 -70.49 -3.30 48.04
C ALA A 563 -71.85 -4.03 47.99
N GLU A 564 -71.85 -5.26 48.51
CA GLU A 564 -72.99 -6.18 48.57
C GLU A 564 -73.69 -6.12 49.96
N ASN A 565 -74.88 -6.68 50.07
CA ASN A 565 -75.69 -6.80 51.31
C ASN A 565 -75.32 -8.10 52.12
N PRO A 566 -75.68 -8.33 53.42
CA PRO A 566 -75.11 -9.42 54.29
C PRO A 566 -76.03 -10.60 54.78
N ASP A 567 -75.46 -11.81 55.05
CA ASP A 567 -76.15 -13.12 55.32
C ASP A 567 -75.62 -14.03 56.51
N ALA A 568 -75.50 -15.38 56.35
CA ALA A 568 -75.43 -16.45 57.39
C ALA A 568 -74.47 -17.65 57.03
N ALA A 569 -74.54 -18.83 57.70
CA ALA A 569 -73.48 -19.89 57.68
C ALA A 569 -73.93 -21.40 57.68
N PRO A 570 -73.29 -22.29 56.87
CA PRO A 570 -73.57 -23.75 56.80
C PRO A 570 -73.13 -24.69 57.95
N MET A 571 -73.66 -25.93 57.96
CA MET A 571 -73.36 -27.03 58.91
C MET A 571 -73.61 -28.47 58.35
N VAL A 572 -72.96 -29.50 58.90
CA VAL A 572 -73.19 -30.94 58.60
C VAL A 572 -74.42 -31.51 59.34
N THR A 573 -75.16 -32.43 58.71
CA THR A 573 -76.39 -33.03 59.27
C THR A 573 -76.42 -34.57 59.35
N GLN A 574 -75.78 -35.30 58.42
CA GLN A 574 -75.75 -36.79 58.42
C GLN A 574 -74.50 -37.34 57.69
N MET A 575 -74.03 -38.54 58.05
CA MET A 575 -72.91 -39.22 57.37
C MET A 575 -72.93 -40.76 57.55
N VAL A 576 -72.28 -41.50 56.63
CA VAL A 576 -72.17 -42.98 56.55
C VAL A 576 -70.78 -43.37 55.97
N PRO A 577 -70.07 -44.42 56.47
CA PRO A 577 -70.30 -45.19 57.69
C PRO A 577 -70.27 -44.29 58.93
N ALA A 578 -71.05 -44.61 59.96
CA ALA A 578 -71.04 -43.84 61.19
C ALA A 578 -69.68 -43.95 61.92
N ASP A 579 -69.32 -42.89 62.65
CA ASP A 579 -68.08 -42.82 63.45
C ASP A 579 -67.90 -44.06 64.37
N GLY A 580 -66.70 -44.64 64.33
CA GLY A 580 -66.32 -45.84 65.07
C GLY A 580 -66.65 -47.18 64.38
N ALA A 581 -66.90 -47.18 63.07
CA ALA A 581 -67.17 -48.41 62.31
C ALA A 581 -65.93 -49.33 62.17
N THR A 582 -66.12 -50.63 61.93
CA THR A 582 -64.99 -51.60 61.83
C THR A 582 -65.25 -52.67 60.78
N ASN A 583 -64.17 -53.21 60.18
CA ASN A 583 -64.20 -54.16 59.05
C ASN A 583 -64.87 -53.55 57.80
N ILE A 584 -64.46 -52.35 57.45
CA ILE A 584 -64.76 -51.69 56.18
C ILE A 584 -63.90 -52.37 55.09
N ALA A 585 -64.47 -52.61 53.90
CA ALA A 585 -63.72 -53.19 52.79
C ALA A 585 -62.81 -52.13 52.17
N ILE A 586 -61.70 -52.53 51.54
CA ILE A 586 -60.67 -51.58 51.09
C ILE A 586 -61.16 -50.67 49.95
N ASP A 587 -62.16 -51.13 49.21
CA ASP A 587 -62.88 -50.49 48.10
C ASP A 587 -64.14 -49.69 48.55
N SER A 588 -64.19 -49.22 49.80
CA SER A 588 -65.42 -48.63 50.39
C SER A 588 -65.52 -47.10 50.30
N ASN A 589 -66.63 -46.63 49.72
CA ASN A 589 -67.02 -45.22 49.71
C ASN A 589 -67.63 -44.74 51.03
N LEU A 590 -67.49 -43.44 51.30
CA LEU A 590 -68.09 -42.71 52.43
C LEU A 590 -69.13 -41.69 51.92
N THR A 591 -70.02 -41.15 52.76
CA THR A 591 -71.11 -40.23 52.33
C THR A 591 -71.51 -39.24 53.42
N ILE A 592 -71.79 -37.96 53.08
CA ILE A 592 -72.07 -36.83 54.00
C ILE A 592 -73.21 -35.94 53.45
N THR A 593 -74.02 -35.32 54.34
CA THR A 593 -75.12 -34.38 54.03
C THR A 593 -75.05 -33.11 54.90
N PHE A 594 -75.50 -31.97 54.37
CA PHE A 594 -75.38 -30.63 54.97
C PHE A 594 -76.75 -29.96 55.29
N SER A 595 -76.75 -28.70 55.74
CA SER A 595 -77.94 -27.92 56.15
C SER A 595 -78.58 -27.10 55.03
N GLU A 596 -77.79 -26.56 54.11
CA GLU A 596 -78.21 -25.89 52.88
C GLU A 596 -77.33 -26.32 51.68
N ASP A 597 -77.48 -25.64 50.55
CA ASP A 597 -76.72 -25.93 49.34
C ASP A 597 -75.32 -25.29 49.45
N ILE A 598 -74.29 -26.13 49.41
CA ILE A 598 -72.89 -25.78 49.67
C ILE A 598 -72.03 -25.88 48.41
N LEU A 599 -70.99 -25.05 48.35
CA LEU A 599 -69.90 -25.17 47.39
C LEU A 599 -68.71 -25.91 48.04
N VAL A 600 -68.32 -27.03 47.44
CA VAL A 600 -67.23 -27.89 47.91
C VAL A 600 -65.96 -27.62 47.13
N THR A 601 -64.87 -27.30 47.82
CA THR A 601 -63.52 -27.30 47.24
C THR A 601 -62.75 -28.53 47.71
N ASN A 602 -62.10 -29.24 46.78
CA ASN A 602 -61.27 -30.40 47.12
C ASN A 602 -59.81 -30.01 47.40
N PRO A 603 -59.11 -30.71 48.32
CA PRO A 603 -59.61 -31.82 49.14
C PRO A 603 -60.58 -31.35 50.22
N LEU A 604 -61.79 -31.93 50.22
CA LEU A 604 -62.89 -31.64 51.15
C LEU A 604 -62.51 -31.89 52.62
N GLY A 605 -61.49 -32.70 52.84
CA GLY A 605 -60.94 -33.05 54.14
C GLY A 605 -59.69 -33.93 54.01
N GLU A 606 -59.05 -34.22 55.13
CA GLU A 606 -57.98 -35.22 55.24
C GLU A 606 -58.57 -36.59 55.58
N LEU A 607 -58.12 -37.66 54.90
CA LEU A 607 -58.49 -39.05 55.20
C LEU A 607 -57.24 -39.84 55.60
N ILE A 608 -56.88 -39.76 56.89
CA ILE A 608 -55.62 -40.31 57.41
C ILE A 608 -55.87 -41.67 58.05
N CYS A 609 -55.21 -42.69 57.53
CA CYS A 609 -55.25 -44.05 58.03
C CYS A 609 -53.90 -44.53 58.59
N SER A 610 -53.93 -45.51 59.49
CA SER A 610 -52.80 -45.86 60.34
C SER A 610 -51.71 -46.72 59.68
N ALA A 611 -51.83 -47.11 58.40
CA ALA A 611 -50.79 -47.81 57.66
C ALA A 611 -50.50 -47.18 56.27
N SER A 612 -51.49 -46.64 55.54
CA SER A 612 -51.26 -45.85 54.31
C SER A 612 -50.82 -44.43 54.60
N GLY A 613 -51.23 -43.87 55.73
CA GLY A 613 -51.17 -42.42 55.94
C GLY A 613 -52.36 -41.72 55.28
N GLU A 614 -52.12 -40.60 54.61
CA GLU A 614 -53.17 -39.76 54.06
C GLU A 614 -53.59 -40.23 52.65
N HIS A 615 -54.86 -40.64 52.51
CA HIS A 615 -55.50 -40.87 51.22
C HIS A 615 -56.08 -39.57 50.66
N ALA A 616 -55.94 -39.37 49.35
CA ALA A 616 -56.81 -38.43 48.65
C ALA A 616 -58.14 -39.11 48.32
N PHE A 617 -59.11 -38.35 47.79
CA PHE A 617 -60.39 -38.89 47.37
C PHE A 617 -61.10 -37.97 46.40
N VAL A 618 -61.91 -38.56 45.52
CA VAL A 618 -62.82 -37.83 44.63
C VAL A 618 -64.22 -37.76 45.24
N THR A 619 -64.81 -36.57 45.21
CA THR A 619 -66.18 -36.32 45.70
C THR A 619 -67.18 -36.33 44.55
N THR A 620 -68.26 -37.11 44.65
CA THR A 620 -69.37 -37.11 43.68
C THR A 620 -70.70 -36.90 44.41
N GLY A 621 -71.63 -36.11 43.85
CA GLY A 621 -72.86 -35.77 44.58
C GLY A 621 -73.65 -34.63 43.96
N ASN A 622 -74.38 -33.91 44.82
CA ASN A 622 -75.05 -32.65 44.51
C ASN A 622 -74.65 -31.60 45.57
N ALA A 623 -75.21 -30.39 45.46
CA ALA A 623 -74.89 -29.28 46.37
C ALA A 623 -75.24 -29.53 47.85
N GLN A 624 -75.91 -30.62 48.24
CA GLN A 624 -76.32 -30.86 49.64
C GLN A 624 -75.88 -32.23 50.20
N THR A 625 -75.45 -33.15 49.33
CA THR A 625 -75.01 -34.51 49.69
C THR A 625 -73.86 -34.97 48.81
N LEU A 626 -72.79 -35.46 49.45
CA LEU A 626 -71.52 -35.83 48.85
C LEU A 626 -71.18 -37.29 49.16
N THR A 627 -70.69 -38.02 48.14
CA THR A 627 -70.08 -39.34 48.24
C THR A 627 -68.57 -39.20 48.04
N ILE A 628 -67.79 -39.66 49.02
CA ILE A 628 -66.33 -39.71 48.99
C ILE A 628 -65.90 -41.08 48.50
N ASN A 629 -65.07 -41.12 47.46
CA ASN A 629 -64.42 -42.32 46.94
C ASN A 629 -62.89 -42.11 47.03
N PRO A 630 -62.16 -42.90 47.85
CA PRO A 630 -60.69 -42.87 47.89
C PRO A 630 -60.05 -42.90 46.50
N ASP A 631 -58.87 -42.27 46.38
CA ASP A 631 -58.09 -42.31 45.14
C ASP A 631 -57.43 -43.68 44.93
N VAL A 632 -57.07 -44.36 46.02
CA VAL A 632 -56.61 -45.75 46.08
C VAL A 632 -57.36 -46.52 47.19
N ASP A 633 -57.54 -47.83 46.98
CA ASP A 633 -58.10 -48.73 48.00
C ASP A 633 -57.28 -48.67 49.31
N PHE A 634 -57.96 -48.70 50.45
CA PHE A 634 -57.34 -48.50 51.77
C PHE A 634 -56.18 -49.44 52.07
N ALA A 635 -55.13 -48.96 52.76
CA ALA A 635 -54.05 -49.80 53.28
C ALA A 635 -54.43 -50.59 54.54
N ASN A 636 -55.38 -51.48 54.34
CA ASN A 636 -54.96 -52.85 54.43
C ASN A 636 -54.54 -53.35 55.84
N ASN A 637 -55.47 -53.32 56.81
CA ASN A 637 -55.40 -53.77 58.22
C ASN A 637 -55.10 -52.67 59.24
N GLU A 638 -55.55 -51.46 58.91
CA GLU A 638 -55.32 -50.20 59.61
C GLU A 638 -56.58 -49.59 60.23
N SER A 639 -56.45 -48.45 60.91
CA SER A 639 -57.57 -47.60 61.34
C SER A 639 -57.51 -46.21 60.67
N CYS A 640 -58.61 -45.80 60.04
CA CYS A 640 -58.79 -44.55 59.31
C CYS A 640 -59.47 -43.46 60.14
N SER A 641 -59.22 -42.20 59.77
CA SER A 641 -59.84 -41.00 60.33
C SER A 641 -60.11 -39.98 59.22
N LEU A 642 -61.37 -39.64 58.97
CA LEU A 642 -61.73 -38.57 58.03
C LEU A 642 -61.99 -37.27 58.82
N THR A 643 -61.37 -36.16 58.42
CA THR A 643 -61.66 -34.82 58.96
C THR A 643 -62.04 -33.87 57.83
N ILE A 644 -63.31 -33.48 57.81
CA ILE A 644 -63.87 -32.47 56.91
C ILE A 644 -63.55 -31.07 57.45
N PHE A 645 -63.08 -30.19 56.56
CA PHE A 645 -62.60 -28.87 56.95
C PHE A 645 -63.59 -27.74 56.64
N THR A 646 -63.73 -26.81 57.59
CA THR A 646 -64.52 -25.58 57.42
C THR A 646 -64.01 -24.68 56.30
N SER A 647 -62.72 -24.76 55.98
CA SER A 647 -62.10 -24.04 54.88
C SER A 647 -62.57 -24.53 53.50
N GLN A 648 -63.11 -25.74 53.43
CA GLN A 648 -63.41 -26.48 52.19
C GLN A 648 -64.92 -26.64 51.92
N ILE A 649 -65.74 -26.36 52.92
CA ILE A 649 -67.18 -26.19 52.80
C ILE A 649 -67.51 -24.71 52.87
N ARG A 650 -67.95 -24.17 51.74
CA ARG A 650 -68.59 -22.86 51.67
C ARG A 650 -70.09 -23.00 51.44
N ASP A 651 -70.81 -21.92 51.66
CA ASP A 651 -72.14 -21.78 51.06
C ASP A 651 -72.04 -21.71 49.52
N LEU A 652 -73.13 -21.99 48.82
CA LEU A 652 -73.22 -21.82 47.37
C LEU A 652 -73.55 -20.37 46.98
N ASP A 653 -74.20 -19.60 47.85
CA ASP A 653 -74.08 -18.14 47.78
C ASP A 653 -72.73 -17.71 48.37
N ILE A 654 -72.11 -16.70 47.75
CA ILE A 654 -70.71 -16.32 48.02
C ILE A 654 -70.52 -14.81 48.10
N LYS A 655 -71.62 -14.06 48.17
CA LYS A 655 -71.68 -12.60 48.10
C LYS A 655 -71.56 -11.97 49.50
N ASP A 656 -71.93 -12.73 50.54
CA ASP A 656 -72.02 -12.22 51.89
C ASP A 656 -71.57 -13.20 52.98
N PRO A 657 -70.48 -12.88 53.73
CA PRO A 657 -70.05 -13.72 54.83
C PRO A 657 -71.02 -13.66 56.02
N PRO A 658 -71.19 -14.75 56.78
CA PRO A 658 -70.23 -15.85 56.94
C PRO A 658 -70.44 -17.13 56.08
N ASP A 659 -69.96 -17.13 54.83
CA ASP A 659 -70.03 -18.20 53.82
C ASP A 659 -69.21 -19.49 54.13
N LYS A 660 -69.05 -19.88 55.41
CA LYS A 660 -68.29 -21.06 55.86
C LYS A 660 -68.87 -21.71 57.11
N MET A 661 -68.66 -23.04 57.21
CA MET A 661 -68.91 -23.77 58.45
C MET A 661 -68.11 -23.22 59.64
N ALA A 662 -68.68 -23.32 60.84
CA ALA A 662 -68.08 -22.76 62.06
C ALA A 662 -66.87 -23.55 62.62
N GLU A 663 -66.95 -24.88 62.69
CA GLU A 663 -65.89 -25.76 63.24
C GLU A 663 -65.75 -27.07 62.42
N ASN A 664 -64.55 -27.67 62.43
CA ASN A 664 -64.22 -28.88 61.65
C ASN A 664 -64.97 -30.13 62.14
N PHE A 665 -65.13 -31.13 61.27
CA PHE A 665 -65.93 -32.33 61.54
C PHE A 665 -65.16 -33.63 61.27
N SER A 666 -64.93 -34.47 62.30
CA SER A 666 -64.07 -35.67 62.25
C SER A 666 -64.78 -36.98 62.64
N LEU A 667 -64.28 -38.13 62.14
CA LEU A 667 -64.77 -39.52 62.41
C LEU A 667 -63.65 -40.58 62.27
N THR A 668 -63.89 -41.85 62.65
CA THR A 668 -62.92 -42.99 62.54
C THR A 668 -63.47 -44.37 62.03
N PHE A 669 -62.65 -45.26 61.37
CA PHE A 669 -62.96 -46.66 60.90
C PHE A 669 -61.75 -47.65 60.60
N SER A 670 -61.83 -48.85 59.91
CA SER A 670 -60.70 -49.87 59.65
C SER A 670 -60.80 -51.01 58.52
N THR A 671 -59.69 -51.63 57.90
CA THR A 671 -59.59 -52.40 56.53
C THR A 671 -58.58 -53.67 56.25
N ALA A 672 -58.08 -54.15 55.01
CA ALA A 672 -57.11 -55.37 54.72
C ALA A 672 -56.35 -55.73 53.27
N PRO A 673 -54.96 -55.96 53.12
CA PRO A 673 -53.80 -56.20 52.04
C PRO A 673 -53.43 -55.71 50.50
N PRO A 674 -52.13 -55.29 50.07
CA PRO A 674 -51.56 -54.82 48.67
C PRO A 674 -50.09 -55.22 48.04
N THR A 675 -49.54 -54.69 46.85
CA THR A 675 -48.17 -54.91 46.08
C THR A 675 -47.64 -53.85 44.95
N ASP A 676 -46.43 -53.92 44.22
CA ASP A 676 -45.70 -52.81 43.36
C ASP A 676 -44.96 -52.98 41.89
N GLN A 677 -43.79 -52.31 41.45
CA GLN A 677 -43.35 -51.82 40.01
C GLN A 677 -41.78 -51.68 39.45
N PRO A 678 -41.39 -51.25 38.14
CA PRO A 678 -40.04 -51.39 37.32
C PRO A 678 -39.25 -50.21 36.46
N PRO A 679 -38.07 -50.42 35.67
CA PRO A 679 -37.02 -49.41 35.14
C PRO A 679 -36.72 -49.05 33.57
N THR A 680 -35.88 -48.00 33.20
CA THR A 680 -35.60 -47.47 31.78
C THR A 680 -34.22 -46.74 31.36
N VAL A 681 -34.14 -45.99 30.22
CA VAL A 681 -32.96 -45.28 29.55
C VAL A 681 -33.19 -43.77 29.31
N GLU A 682 -32.16 -42.90 29.42
CA GLU A 682 -32.28 -41.42 29.30
C GLU A 682 -31.47 -40.72 28.17
N GLU A 683 -30.15 -40.90 28.05
CA GLU A 683 -29.27 -40.07 27.18
C GLU A 683 -28.26 -40.90 26.35
N ILE A 684 -27.88 -40.42 25.16
CA ILE A 684 -26.84 -40.99 24.29
C ILE A 684 -25.97 -39.91 23.61
N ILE A 685 -24.67 -40.21 23.43
CA ILE A 685 -23.71 -39.40 22.66
C ILE A 685 -22.87 -40.33 21.76
N PRO A 686 -22.68 -40.04 20.45
CA PRO A 686 -23.39 -39.05 19.65
C PRO A 686 -24.91 -39.23 19.69
N ALA A 687 -25.66 -38.17 19.42
CA ALA A 687 -27.11 -38.25 19.30
C ALA A 687 -27.51 -39.15 18.13
N ASN A 688 -28.72 -39.72 18.20
CA ASN A 688 -29.28 -40.49 17.07
C ASN A 688 -29.34 -39.62 15.80
N GLU A 689 -28.96 -40.22 14.66
CA GLU A 689 -28.89 -39.56 13.34
C GLU A 689 -27.87 -38.40 13.25
N ALA A 690 -26.90 -38.34 14.17
CA ALA A 690 -25.77 -37.41 14.05
C ALA A 690 -24.92 -37.70 12.81
N ALA A 691 -24.59 -36.65 12.05
CA ALA A 691 -23.73 -36.71 10.86
C ALA A 691 -22.37 -36.05 11.12
N ASP A 692 -21.41 -36.29 10.22
CA ASP A 692 -20.04 -35.78 10.27
C ASP A 692 -19.35 -36.00 11.62
N VAL A 693 -19.60 -37.16 12.22
CA VAL A 693 -18.95 -37.60 13.47
C VAL A 693 -17.45 -37.85 13.19
N PRO A 694 -16.53 -37.23 13.94
CA PRO A 694 -15.10 -37.51 13.81
C PRO A 694 -14.77 -38.99 14.03
N VAL A 695 -13.81 -39.51 13.26
CA VAL A 695 -13.45 -40.94 13.28
C VAL A 695 -12.88 -41.43 14.63
N ASP A 696 -12.40 -40.52 15.48
CA ASP A 696 -11.84 -40.78 16.82
C ASP A 696 -12.86 -40.61 17.98
N LYS A 697 -14.15 -40.46 17.68
CA LYS A 697 -15.17 -40.03 18.66
C LYS A 697 -15.59 -41.12 19.66
N LEU A 698 -15.38 -40.86 20.96
CA LEU A 698 -15.93 -41.65 22.07
C LEU A 698 -17.47 -41.57 22.16
N LEU A 699 -18.11 -42.67 22.60
CA LEU A 699 -19.56 -42.76 22.80
C LEU A 699 -19.94 -42.72 24.30
N SER A 700 -21.17 -42.34 24.66
CA SER A 700 -21.67 -42.38 26.04
C SER A 700 -23.18 -42.67 26.12
N ILE A 701 -23.64 -43.25 27.24
CA ILE A 701 -25.02 -43.72 27.48
C ILE A 701 -25.42 -43.51 28.96
N THR A 702 -26.65 -43.07 29.24
CA THR A 702 -27.21 -42.82 30.60
C THR A 702 -28.58 -43.52 30.81
N PHE A 703 -28.85 -44.02 32.03
CA PHE A 703 -30.05 -44.77 32.44
C PHE A 703 -30.88 -44.06 33.53
N SER A 704 -32.16 -44.44 33.73
CA SER A 704 -33.05 -43.79 34.72
C SER A 704 -32.71 -44.12 36.18
N GLU A 705 -32.01 -45.23 36.42
CA GLU A 705 -31.61 -45.70 37.75
C GLU A 705 -30.35 -46.59 37.70
N PRO A 706 -29.82 -47.06 38.85
CA PRO A 706 -28.62 -47.90 38.88
C PRO A 706 -28.86 -49.27 38.24
N VAL A 707 -28.41 -49.45 36.99
CA VAL A 707 -28.50 -50.73 36.28
C VAL A 707 -27.20 -51.53 36.40
N PHE A 708 -27.30 -52.84 36.17
CA PHE A 708 -26.17 -53.72 35.89
C PHE A 708 -26.21 -54.22 34.45
N LEU A 709 -25.07 -54.07 33.76
CA LEU A 709 -24.92 -54.44 32.35
C LEU A 709 -24.29 -55.84 32.21
N MET A 710 -25.02 -56.77 31.61
CA MET A 710 -24.52 -58.11 31.30
C MET A 710 -23.68 -58.14 30.00
N LEU A 711 -22.88 -59.20 29.82
CA LEU A 711 -22.09 -59.38 28.60
C LEU A 711 -22.99 -59.41 27.35
N GLY A 712 -22.70 -58.55 26.36
CA GLY A 712 -23.50 -58.41 25.15
C GLY A 712 -24.67 -57.41 25.27
N TRP A 713 -24.68 -56.55 26.30
CA TRP A 713 -25.65 -55.47 26.44
C TRP A 713 -25.64 -54.47 25.27
N LEU A 714 -24.47 -54.19 24.67
CA LEU A 714 -24.33 -53.31 23.52
C LEU A 714 -23.75 -54.07 22.32
N ASN A 715 -24.36 -53.88 21.15
CA ASN A 715 -23.82 -54.25 19.84
C ASN A 715 -23.54 -52.96 19.03
N LEU A 716 -22.31 -52.79 18.54
CA LEU A 716 -21.90 -51.65 17.71
C LEU A 716 -21.34 -52.16 16.38
N SER A 717 -21.88 -51.67 15.27
CA SER A 717 -21.44 -52.04 13.92
C SER A 717 -21.67 -50.94 12.90
N CYS A 718 -20.71 -50.75 11.99
CA CYS A 718 -20.79 -49.80 10.88
C CYS A 718 -20.66 -50.50 9.52
N GLU A 719 -21.17 -49.89 8.45
CA GLU A 719 -21.29 -50.50 7.12
C GLU A 719 -19.93 -50.81 6.46
N LYS A 720 -18.93 -49.92 6.63
CA LYS A 720 -17.54 -50.15 6.19
C LYS A 720 -16.69 -50.74 7.30
N GLY A 721 -16.71 -50.13 8.49
CA GLY A 721 -15.84 -50.45 9.61
C GLY A 721 -16.09 -51.81 10.25
N GLY A 722 -17.26 -52.41 10.01
CA GLY A 722 -17.65 -53.71 10.51
C GLY A 722 -18.11 -53.67 11.97
N ILE A 723 -17.93 -54.76 12.70
CA ILE A 723 -18.26 -54.86 14.13
C ILE A 723 -17.04 -54.41 14.94
N PHE A 724 -17.26 -53.54 15.92
CA PHE A 724 -16.21 -53.00 16.79
C PHE A 724 -16.20 -53.74 18.13
N SER A 725 -15.01 -53.95 18.70
CA SER A 725 -14.88 -54.28 20.12
C SER A 725 -14.86 -52.98 20.93
N TYR A 726 -15.22 -53.04 22.21
CA TYR A 726 -15.24 -51.84 23.05
C TYR A 726 -14.80 -52.11 24.49
N HIS A 727 -14.26 -51.06 25.12
CA HIS A 727 -14.09 -50.96 26.57
C HIS A 727 -15.17 -50.04 27.16
N ILE A 728 -15.51 -50.25 28.42
CA ILE A 728 -16.46 -49.43 29.17
C ILE A 728 -15.82 -48.85 30.42
N ASP A 729 -15.99 -47.55 30.60
CA ASP A 729 -15.61 -46.80 31.79
C ASP A 729 -16.88 -46.23 32.45
N TYR A 730 -16.80 -45.98 33.77
CA TYR A 730 -17.89 -45.47 34.62
C TYR A 730 -19.07 -46.46 34.82
N GLY A 731 -20.16 -45.97 35.43
CA GLY A 731 -21.33 -46.74 35.91
C GLY A 731 -21.71 -46.40 37.37
N PRO A 732 -22.87 -46.83 37.89
CA PRO A 732 -23.87 -47.71 37.26
C PRO A 732 -24.99 -46.99 36.50
N VAL A 733 -24.99 -45.64 36.47
CA VAL A 733 -26.05 -44.84 35.82
C VAL A 733 -25.60 -44.30 34.45
N GLN A 734 -24.35 -43.85 34.34
CA GLN A 734 -23.76 -43.33 33.10
C GLN A 734 -22.50 -44.10 32.74
N TYR A 735 -22.32 -44.43 31.46
CA TYR A 735 -21.22 -45.19 30.92
C TYR A 735 -20.54 -44.45 29.75
N SER A 736 -19.22 -44.54 29.66
CA SER A 736 -18.42 -44.08 28.53
C SER A 736 -17.83 -45.28 27.80
N ILE A 737 -17.78 -45.21 26.47
CA ILE A 737 -17.43 -46.33 25.60
C ILE A 737 -16.29 -45.89 24.67
N SER A 738 -15.19 -46.65 24.67
CA SER A 738 -14.08 -46.52 23.73
C SER A 738 -13.99 -47.77 22.85
N THR A 739 -13.72 -47.59 21.56
CA THR A 739 -13.60 -48.67 20.57
C THR A 739 -12.18 -49.24 20.51
N ASP A 740 -12.01 -50.42 19.90
CA ASP A 740 -10.70 -51.06 19.67
C ASP A 740 -9.93 -50.49 18.46
N LYS A 741 -10.60 -49.67 17.64
CA LYS A 741 -10.04 -48.86 16.56
C LYS A 741 -10.92 -47.63 16.30
N ASP A 742 -10.39 -46.67 15.56
CA ASP A 742 -11.13 -45.54 15.00
C ASP A 742 -12.15 -46.02 13.95
N PHE A 743 -13.16 -45.20 13.67
CA PHE A 743 -14.14 -45.46 12.61
C PHE A 743 -13.57 -45.20 11.21
N GLU A 744 -14.19 -45.76 10.17
CA GLU A 744 -13.80 -45.47 8.78
C GLU A 744 -14.40 -44.14 8.31
N TYR A 745 -13.79 -43.46 7.34
CA TYR A 745 -14.35 -42.24 6.73
C TYR A 745 -15.58 -42.54 5.85
N PHE A 746 -16.57 -41.64 5.88
CA PHE A 746 -17.85 -41.74 5.17
C PHE A 746 -18.55 -43.09 5.39
N ASP A 747 -18.71 -43.47 6.66
CA ASP A 747 -19.32 -44.72 7.13
C ASP A 747 -20.62 -44.42 7.89
N THR A 748 -21.53 -45.41 7.96
CA THR A 748 -22.77 -45.33 8.75
C THR A 748 -22.74 -46.38 9.84
N CYS A 749 -22.82 -45.93 11.09
CA CYS A 749 -22.76 -46.74 12.30
C CYS A 749 -24.14 -46.94 12.93
N THR A 750 -24.35 -48.11 13.51
CA THR A 750 -25.55 -48.50 14.27
C THR A 750 -25.15 -49.10 15.62
N ALA A 751 -25.80 -48.64 16.69
CA ALA A 751 -25.61 -49.11 18.06
C ALA A 751 -26.93 -49.63 18.63
N THR A 752 -26.94 -50.83 19.21
CA THR A 752 -28.14 -51.44 19.81
C THR A 752 -27.87 -51.95 21.22
N LEU A 753 -28.63 -51.42 22.18
CA LEU A 753 -28.71 -51.83 23.57
C LEU A 753 -29.74 -52.98 23.70
N LYS A 754 -29.42 -53.99 24.52
CA LYS A 754 -30.23 -55.19 24.76
C LYS A 754 -30.87 -55.15 26.14
N ALA A 755 -32.18 -55.03 26.18
CA ALA A 755 -32.92 -54.84 27.42
C ALA A 755 -32.88 -56.07 28.34
N ASP A 756 -32.89 -57.27 27.75
CA ASP A 756 -32.70 -58.53 28.48
C ASP A 756 -31.25 -58.75 29.00
N LYS A 757 -30.39 -57.72 28.90
CA LYS A 757 -29.02 -57.64 29.45
C LYS A 757 -28.82 -56.43 30.38
N ILE A 758 -29.88 -55.67 30.67
CA ILE A 758 -29.87 -54.47 31.51
C ILE A 758 -30.85 -54.74 32.66
N TYR A 759 -30.33 -55.01 33.86
CA TYR A 759 -31.12 -55.45 35.02
C TYR A 759 -31.05 -54.45 36.18
N ASP A 760 -32.13 -54.36 36.96
CA ASP A 760 -32.31 -53.47 38.12
C ASP A 760 -31.57 -53.97 39.38
N LEU A 761 -30.97 -53.06 40.15
CA LEU A 761 -30.22 -53.37 41.36
C LEU A 761 -31.03 -53.35 42.67
N ASP A 762 -32.33 -53.01 42.65
CA ASP A 762 -33.23 -53.28 43.79
C ASP A 762 -33.59 -54.78 43.90
N ILE A 763 -34.25 -55.19 45.00
CA ILE A 763 -34.32 -56.60 45.42
C ILE A 763 -35.70 -57.07 45.90
N ASP A 764 -36.71 -56.20 45.99
CA ASP A 764 -37.94 -56.46 46.78
C ASP A 764 -39.26 -56.73 46.00
N ASP A 765 -39.40 -56.48 44.67
CA ASP A 765 -40.47 -57.06 43.80
C ASP A 765 -40.12 -56.91 42.28
N PRO A 766 -40.31 -57.92 41.39
CA PRO A 766 -40.24 -57.76 39.92
C PRO A 766 -41.24 -56.75 39.35
N PRO A 767 -41.02 -56.17 38.13
CA PRO A 767 -40.05 -56.61 37.10
C PRO A 767 -38.59 -56.08 37.12
N ASP A 768 -37.62 -57.00 37.27
CA ASP A 768 -36.17 -56.74 37.39
C ASP A 768 -35.42 -56.32 36.08
N PHE A 769 -36.10 -56.02 34.98
CA PHE A 769 -35.47 -55.78 33.67
C PHE A 769 -36.07 -54.60 32.90
N MET A 770 -35.25 -53.94 32.08
CA MET A 770 -35.72 -52.95 31.11
C MET A 770 -36.74 -53.55 30.13
N ASP A 771 -37.80 -52.80 29.81
CA ASP A 771 -38.96 -53.27 29.02
C ASP A 771 -38.64 -53.68 27.55
N LYS A 772 -37.68 -53.02 26.89
CA LYS A 772 -37.47 -53.13 25.43
C LYS A 772 -36.10 -52.63 24.97
N ASP A 773 -35.56 -53.26 23.92
CA ASP A 773 -34.31 -52.83 23.26
C ASP A 773 -34.36 -51.37 22.79
N TYR A 774 -33.18 -50.74 22.72
CA TYR A 774 -32.98 -49.37 22.26
C TYR A 774 -31.89 -49.36 21.17
N THR A 775 -32.10 -48.63 20.08
CA THR A 775 -31.18 -48.58 18.92
C THR A 775 -31.04 -47.15 18.42
N TYR A 776 -29.82 -46.75 18.05
CA TYR A 776 -29.52 -45.47 17.40
C TYR A 776 -28.48 -45.61 16.28
N THR A 777 -28.38 -44.59 15.43
CA THR A 777 -27.40 -44.52 14.32
C THR A 777 -26.61 -43.21 14.32
N PHE A 778 -25.49 -43.16 13.60
CA PHE A 778 -24.73 -41.95 13.26
C PHE A 778 -23.88 -42.19 12.01
N SER A 779 -23.38 -41.14 11.34
CA SER A 779 -22.45 -41.24 10.21
C SER A 779 -21.16 -40.42 10.41
N THR A 780 -20.06 -40.88 9.82
CA THR A 780 -18.72 -40.30 10.00
C THR A 780 -18.34 -39.31 8.90
N THR A 781 -17.38 -38.42 9.22
CA THR A 781 -16.81 -37.42 8.30
C THR A 781 -16.32 -38.02 6.98
N GLN A 782 -16.43 -37.27 5.88
CA GLN A 782 -15.86 -37.62 4.57
C GLN A 782 -14.33 -37.50 4.51
N SER A 783 -13.71 -38.17 3.54
CA SER A 783 -12.26 -38.13 3.30
C SER A 783 -11.83 -36.81 2.64
N PRO A 784 -10.79 -36.11 3.13
CA PRO A 784 -10.31 -34.86 2.51
C PRO A 784 -9.74 -35.03 1.09
N ASP A 785 -9.17 -36.19 0.75
CA ASP A 785 -8.32 -36.37 -0.44
C ASP A 785 -9.07 -36.82 -1.71
N GLU A 786 -10.37 -37.18 -1.62
CA GLU A 786 -11.12 -37.81 -2.72
C GLU A 786 -11.59 -36.86 -3.84
N PHE A 787 -11.44 -35.53 -3.69
CA PHE A 787 -12.03 -34.55 -4.62
C PHE A 787 -11.07 -33.60 -5.34
N SER A 788 -9.76 -33.68 -5.10
CA SER A 788 -8.77 -32.97 -5.93
C SER A 788 -8.47 -33.74 -7.21
N ALA A 789 -8.35 -33.07 -8.36
CA ALA A 789 -7.82 -33.72 -9.57
C ALA A 789 -6.32 -33.99 -9.40
N PRO A 790 -5.77 -35.12 -9.87
CA PRO A 790 -4.32 -35.28 -9.98
C PRO A 790 -3.77 -34.20 -10.93
N THR A 791 -2.59 -33.65 -10.63
CA THR A 791 -1.95 -32.57 -11.38
C THR A 791 -0.49 -32.88 -11.63
N VAL A 792 0.07 -32.33 -12.72
CA VAL A 792 1.53 -32.34 -12.94
C VAL A 792 2.17 -31.29 -12.04
N VAL A 793 3.21 -31.68 -11.31
CA VAL A 793 3.94 -30.81 -10.38
C VAL A 793 5.22 -30.33 -11.07
N ASN A 794 5.39 -29.01 -11.18
CA ASN A 794 6.58 -28.37 -11.74
C ASN A 794 7.54 -27.96 -10.61
N ASP A 795 8.17 -28.95 -9.97
CA ASP A 795 9.13 -28.80 -8.88
C ASP A 795 10.52 -29.37 -9.25
N GLU A 796 11.44 -29.49 -8.28
CA GLU A 796 12.77 -30.08 -8.47
C GLU A 796 12.75 -31.57 -8.91
N ASN A 797 11.58 -32.23 -8.93
CA ASN A 797 11.45 -33.62 -9.34
C ASN A 797 11.10 -33.81 -10.82
N ILE A 798 10.60 -32.77 -11.49
CA ILE A 798 10.37 -32.78 -12.95
C ILE A 798 11.68 -32.46 -13.68
N THR A 799 11.91 -33.02 -14.87
CA THR A 799 13.07 -32.66 -15.71
C THR A 799 12.75 -32.92 -17.18
N PRO A 800 12.86 -31.92 -18.08
CA PRO A 800 13.17 -30.50 -17.82
C PRO A 800 12.04 -29.77 -17.08
N HIS A 801 12.37 -28.63 -16.46
CA HIS A 801 11.38 -27.67 -15.95
C HIS A 801 10.80 -26.81 -17.08
N ASP A 802 9.66 -26.17 -16.84
CA ASP A 802 9.02 -25.30 -17.84
C ASP A 802 9.84 -24.04 -18.17
N ASN A 803 10.14 -23.91 -19.46
CA ASN A 803 11.06 -22.97 -20.09
C ASN A 803 12.51 -23.07 -19.57
N GLN A 804 12.98 -24.30 -19.30
CA GLN A 804 14.39 -24.58 -19.00
C GLN A 804 15.24 -24.61 -20.28
N ILE A 805 16.44 -24.02 -20.22
CA ILE A 805 17.53 -24.24 -21.19
C ILE A 805 18.44 -25.35 -20.65
N LEU A 806 18.78 -26.33 -21.49
CA LEU A 806 19.73 -27.38 -21.18
C LEU A 806 21.00 -27.23 -22.02
N HIS A 807 22.14 -27.19 -21.33
CA HIS A 807 23.47 -27.20 -21.95
C HIS A 807 24.02 -28.60 -22.23
N GLU A 808 23.28 -29.64 -21.83
CA GLU A 808 23.53 -31.03 -22.19
C GLU A 808 22.30 -31.62 -22.89
N SER A 809 22.55 -32.38 -23.95
CA SER A 809 21.52 -33.10 -24.69
C SER A 809 20.99 -34.31 -23.88
N ILE A 810 19.69 -34.57 -23.94
CA ILE A 810 19.01 -35.59 -23.13
C ILE A 810 18.24 -36.62 -23.97
N GLY A 811 18.17 -37.86 -23.48
CA GLY A 811 17.42 -38.98 -24.09
C GLY A 811 16.26 -39.51 -23.23
N HIS A 812 15.98 -38.87 -22.09
CA HIS A 812 14.85 -39.18 -21.21
C HIS A 812 14.25 -37.87 -20.66
N LEU A 813 12.94 -37.86 -20.38
CA LEU A 813 12.26 -36.82 -19.59
C LEU A 813 11.72 -37.44 -18.30
N THR A 814 11.27 -36.62 -17.36
CA THR A 814 10.55 -37.09 -16.18
C THR A 814 9.40 -36.17 -15.82
N VAL A 815 8.23 -36.73 -15.54
CA VAL A 815 6.98 -36.04 -15.17
C VAL A 815 6.60 -36.44 -13.74
N GLN A 816 6.38 -35.45 -12.87
CA GLN A 816 5.97 -35.64 -11.48
C GLN A 816 4.46 -35.38 -11.34
N PHE A 817 3.75 -36.23 -10.59
CA PHE A 817 2.33 -36.06 -10.27
C PHE A 817 2.12 -35.73 -8.79
N SER A 818 1.01 -35.07 -8.46
CA SER A 818 0.66 -34.65 -7.09
C SER A 818 0.05 -35.75 -6.23
N LYS A 819 -0.44 -36.83 -6.84
CA LYS A 819 -0.88 -38.08 -6.20
C LYS A 819 -0.76 -39.24 -7.20
N ASP A 820 -0.97 -40.47 -6.72
CA ASP A 820 -0.90 -41.68 -7.53
C ASP A 820 -1.91 -41.67 -8.69
N VAL A 821 -1.47 -42.17 -9.85
CA VAL A 821 -2.26 -42.25 -11.08
C VAL A 821 -2.19 -43.65 -11.69
N LEU A 822 -3.23 -44.04 -12.45
CA LEU A 822 -3.30 -45.34 -13.12
C LEU A 822 -2.00 -45.63 -13.86
N HIS A 823 -1.42 -46.80 -13.64
CA HIS A 823 -0.11 -47.18 -14.16
C HIS A 823 -0.11 -48.68 -14.59
N ASP A 824 -1.23 -49.11 -15.17
CA ASP A 824 -1.55 -50.50 -15.50
C ASP A 824 -1.50 -50.82 -17.01
N GLY A 825 -0.98 -49.90 -17.83
CA GLY A 825 -0.91 -50.03 -19.29
C GLY A 825 -2.25 -49.89 -20.01
N THR A 826 -3.31 -49.42 -19.34
CA THR A 826 -4.60 -49.11 -19.99
C THR A 826 -4.55 -47.82 -20.82
N GLN A 827 -5.64 -47.50 -21.51
CA GLN A 827 -5.73 -46.28 -22.32
C GLN A 827 -5.55 -45.02 -21.47
N ASP A 828 -6.00 -45.02 -20.22
CA ASP A 828 -6.09 -43.84 -19.36
C ASP A 828 -4.99 -43.81 -18.27
N ALA A 829 -3.87 -44.49 -18.55
CA ALA A 829 -2.75 -44.69 -17.61
C ALA A 829 -1.52 -43.80 -17.91
N ALA A 830 -0.75 -43.47 -16.87
CA ALA A 830 0.47 -42.67 -16.91
C ALA A 830 1.68 -43.40 -17.49
N ASP A 831 1.67 -44.74 -17.55
CA ASP A 831 2.69 -45.57 -18.21
C ASP A 831 2.41 -45.78 -19.71
N ASN A 832 1.33 -45.20 -20.25
CA ASN A 832 0.97 -45.29 -21.66
C ASN A 832 1.58 -44.13 -22.47
N PRO A 833 2.49 -44.39 -23.44
CA PRO A 833 3.10 -43.34 -24.26
C PRO A 833 2.11 -42.51 -25.10
N GLN A 834 0.88 -43.00 -25.33
CA GLN A 834 -0.14 -42.24 -26.04
C GLN A 834 -0.71 -41.05 -25.25
N ASN A 835 -0.46 -40.99 -23.94
CA ASN A 835 -0.92 -39.90 -23.07
C ASN A 835 0.12 -38.78 -22.91
N TYR A 836 1.13 -38.75 -23.79
CA TYR A 836 2.14 -37.71 -23.90
C TYR A 836 2.42 -37.39 -25.38
N ARG A 837 2.81 -36.15 -25.69
CA ARG A 837 3.37 -35.76 -27.00
C ARG A 837 4.58 -34.88 -26.79
N LEU A 838 5.68 -35.18 -27.48
CA LEU A 838 6.85 -34.30 -27.55
C LEU A 838 6.94 -33.71 -28.96
N PHE A 839 6.97 -32.39 -29.10
CA PHE A 839 7.13 -31.70 -30.37
C PHE A 839 8.44 -30.91 -30.37
N GLU A 840 9.15 -30.90 -31.50
CA GLU A 840 10.19 -29.93 -31.82
C GLU A 840 9.56 -28.82 -32.66
N TRP A 841 9.82 -27.54 -32.34
CA TRP A 841 9.16 -26.43 -33.02
C TRP A 841 9.49 -26.36 -34.53
N GLY A 842 8.56 -25.80 -35.29
CA GLY A 842 8.67 -25.66 -36.75
C GLY A 842 9.75 -24.69 -37.23
N THR A 843 9.94 -24.64 -38.55
CA THR A 843 10.76 -23.61 -39.21
C THR A 843 10.20 -22.19 -39.06
N ASN A 844 8.97 -22.06 -38.54
CA ASN A 844 8.38 -20.80 -38.14
C ASN A 844 8.82 -20.29 -36.73
N HIS A 845 9.58 -21.11 -35.97
CA HIS A 845 10.04 -20.85 -34.60
C HIS A 845 8.89 -20.57 -33.59
N SER A 846 7.81 -21.34 -33.68
CA SER A 846 6.72 -21.38 -32.72
C SER A 846 6.06 -22.76 -32.75
N PHE A 847 5.33 -23.11 -31.69
CA PHE A 847 4.54 -24.34 -31.64
C PHE A 847 3.13 -24.08 -32.18
N ASP A 848 2.77 -24.73 -33.28
CA ASP A 848 1.40 -24.77 -33.81
C ASP A 848 0.57 -25.85 -33.07
N SER A 849 1.24 -26.90 -32.62
CA SER A 849 0.69 -28.04 -31.89
C SER A 849 0.47 -27.67 -30.43
N SER A 850 -0.80 -27.69 -30.00
CA SER A 850 -1.24 -27.29 -28.64
C SER A 850 -2.21 -28.29 -28.00
N THR A 851 -2.34 -29.48 -28.61
CA THR A 851 -3.21 -30.58 -28.17
C THR A 851 -2.54 -31.93 -28.44
N CYS A 852 -3.02 -33.00 -27.81
CA CYS A 852 -2.49 -34.35 -28.01
C CYS A 852 -2.94 -35.06 -29.30
N GLU A 853 -3.59 -34.32 -30.21
CA GLU A 853 -4.04 -34.80 -31.51
C GLU A 853 -2.87 -34.91 -32.51
N ASN A 854 -3.20 -35.00 -33.80
CA ASN A 854 -2.25 -34.95 -34.91
C ASN A 854 -1.44 -33.64 -34.89
N THR A 855 -0.14 -33.73 -35.22
CA THR A 855 0.78 -32.59 -35.37
C THR A 855 0.18 -31.48 -36.25
N ALA A 856 0.28 -30.25 -35.79
CA ALA A 856 -0.17 -29.05 -36.50
C ALA A 856 1.01 -28.29 -37.11
N GLY A 857 0.73 -27.43 -38.10
CA GLY A 857 1.73 -26.54 -38.69
C GLY A 857 2.91 -27.26 -39.34
N ASP A 858 4.12 -26.81 -38.98
CA ASP A 858 5.39 -27.43 -39.37
C ASP A 858 6.24 -27.93 -38.19
N ASP A 859 5.64 -28.11 -37.02
CA ASP A 859 6.22 -28.85 -35.89
C ASP A 859 6.61 -30.28 -36.28
N LYS A 860 7.58 -30.85 -35.56
CA LYS A 860 7.99 -32.26 -35.73
C LYS A 860 7.64 -33.04 -34.47
N LEU A 861 6.78 -34.05 -34.60
CA LEU A 861 6.53 -34.99 -33.51
C LEU A 861 7.79 -35.82 -33.25
N VAL A 862 8.28 -35.77 -32.02
CA VAL A 862 9.35 -36.62 -31.50
C VAL A 862 8.73 -37.80 -30.77
N SER A 863 9.23 -39.01 -31.03
CA SER A 863 8.68 -40.23 -30.46
C SER A 863 8.90 -40.33 -28.94
N ILE A 864 7.89 -40.81 -28.23
CA ILE A 864 7.98 -41.32 -26.85
C ILE A 864 7.59 -42.78 -26.94
N GLU A 865 8.49 -43.69 -26.55
CA GLU A 865 8.38 -45.12 -26.91
C GLU A 865 8.14 -46.03 -25.70
N ASN A 866 8.63 -45.64 -24.53
CA ASN A 866 8.58 -46.42 -23.29
C ASN A 866 8.47 -45.46 -22.09
N ILE A 867 7.72 -45.86 -21.07
CA ILE A 867 7.53 -45.09 -19.83
C ILE A 867 7.64 -46.05 -18.66
N GLN A 868 8.31 -45.63 -17.58
CA GLN A 868 8.33 -46.34 -16.31
C GLN A 868 7.70 -45.45 -15.24
N TYR A 869 6.74 -45.99 -14.47
CA TYR A 869 6.04 -45.25 -13.42
C TYR A 869 6.37 -45.82 -12.03
N ASP A 870 6.73 -44.94 -11.10
CA ASP A 870 6.93 -45.23 -9.69
C ASP A 870 5.73 -44.69 -8.88
N SER A 871 4.90 -45.60 -8.32
CA SER A 871 3.74 -45.26 -7.49
C SER A 871 4.04 -45.04 -6.00
N VAL A 872 5.32 -45.07 -5.60
CA VAL A 872 5.76 -44.57 -4.29
C VAL A 872 6.23 -43.12 -4.40
N LEU A 873 6.75 -42.73 -5.56
CA LEU A 873 7.20 -41.36 -5.86
C LEU A 873 6.23 -40.56 -6.74
N PHE A 874 5.16 -41.17 -7.24
CA PHE A 874 4.20 -40.62 -8.21
C PHE A 874 4.86 -40.04 -9.48
N LYS A 875 5.82 -40.76 -10.05
CA LYS A 875 6.81 -40.23 -10.99
C LYS A 875 6.91 -41.08 -12.26
N ALA A 876 6.76 -40.46 -13.43
CA ALA A 876 6.87 -41.12 -14.74
C ALA A 876 8.18 -40.73 -15.44
N GLU A 877 9.06 -41.69 -15.70
CA GLU A 877 10.28 -41.54 -16.50
C GLU A 877 9.98 -41.94 -17.96
N LEU A 878 10.22 -41.02 -18.90
CA LEU A 878 9.84 -41.14 -20.32
C LEU A 878 11.10 -41.36 -21.18
N GLU A 879 11.17 -42.46 -21.92
CA GLU A 879 12.20 -42.72 -22.93
C GLU A 879 11.80 -42.06 -24.26
N ILE A 880 12.58 -41.07 -24.70
CA ILE A 880 12.28 -40.23 -25.87
C ILE A 880 13.24 -40.49 -27.03
N ASN A 881 12.79 -40.23 -28.26
CA ASN A 881 13.61 -40.28 -29.47
C ASN A 881 14.42 -41.59 -29.61
N TYR A 882 13.81 -42.73 -29.26
CA TYR A 882 14.44 -44.06 -29.28
C TYR A 882 15.68 -44.20 -28.36
N GLY A 883 15.69 -43.48 -27.24
CA GLY A 883 16.84 -43.39 -26.34
C GLY A 883 18.03 -42.61 -26.94
N VAL A 884 17.83 -41.92 -28.07
CA VAL A 884 18.83 -41.07 -28.69
C VAL A 884 18.66 -39.65 -28.20
N ASN A 885 19.70 -39.15 -27.54
CA ASN A 885 19.92 -37.76 -27.18
C ASN A 885 19.38 -36.75 -28.23
N LEU A 886 18.47 -35.86 -27.80
CA LEU A 886 17.84 -34.83 -28.63
C LEU A 886 18.88 -33.80 -29.13
N PRO A 887 18.80 -33.32 -30.39
CA PRO A 887 19.69 -32.28 -30.88
C PRO A 887 19.39 -30.91 -30.24
N ASP A 888 20.25 -29.92 -30.53
CA ASP A 888 19.98 -28.53 -30.22
C ASP A 888 18.70 -28.04 -30.91
N GLY A 889 17.80 -27.41 -30.15
CA GLY A 889 16.44 -27.11 -30.58
C GLY A 889 15.54 -26.71 -29.42
N THR A 890 14.27 -26.40 -29.71
CA THR A 890 13.24 -26.07 -28.72
C THR A 890 12.09 -27.05 -28.83
N TYR A 891 11.67 -27.56 -27.68
CA TYR A 891 10.78 -28.70 -27.53
C TYR A 891 9.58 -28.36 -26.63
N GLN A 892 8.46 -29.03 -26.87
CA GLN A 892 7.25 -28.96 -26.05
C GLN A 892 6.77 -30.36 -25.72
N LEU A 893 6.75 -30.71 -24.43
CA LEU A 893 6.04 -31.86 -23.90
C LEU A 893 4.61 -31.44 -23.54
N ILE A 894 3.61 -32.10 -24.12
CA ILE A 894 2.21 -32.05 -23.70
C ILE A 894 1.89 -33.34 -22.94
N VAL A 895 1.45 -33.22 -21.70
CA VAL A 895 0.84 -34.31 -20.92
C VAL A 895 -0.67 -34.24 -21.12
N CYS A 896 -1.28 -35.35 -21.55
CA CYS A 896 -2.63 -35.33 -22.11
C CYS A 896 -3.71 -35.32 -21.01
N GLY A 897 -4.36 -34.16 -20.86
CA GLY A 897 -5.58 -34.01 -20.07
C GLY A 897 -6.84 -34.30 -20.88
N ALA A 898 -6.85 -34.07 -22.20
CA ALA A 898 -8.02 -34.39 -23.04
C ALA A 898 -8.17 -35.90 -23.34
N HIS A 899 -7.06 -36.64 -23.31
CA HIS A 899 -6.98 -38.11 -23.41
C HIS A 899 -6.29 -38.59 -22.13
N THR A 900 -7.11 -38.78 -21.10
CA THR A 900 -6.71 -38.56 -19.69
C THR A 900 -5.84 -39.66 -19.12
N ILE A 901 -4.69 -39.29 -18.57
CA ILE A 901 -4.20 -39.96 -17.35
C ILE A 901 -5.25 -39.76 -16.25
N ARG A 902 -5.59 -40.80 -15.47
CA ARG A 902 -6.52 -40.69 -14.33
C ARG A 902 -5.90 -41.13 -13.02
N ASP A 903 -6.46 -40.71 -11.89
CA ASP A 903 -6.21 -41.38 -10.61
C ASP A 903 -6.92 -42.75 -10.51
N LEU A 904 -6.59 -43.51 -9.47
CA LEU A 904 -7.16 -44.83 -9.16
C LEU A 904 -8.70 -44.83 -9.00
N TYR A 905 -9.32 -43.66 -8.84
CA TYR A 905 -10.76 -43.46 -8.68
C TYR A 905 -11.45 -43.00 -9.98
N GLY A 906 -10.66 -42.72 -11.02
CA GLY A 906 -11.13 -42.30 -12.34
C GLY A 906 -11.13 -40.78 -12.58
N THR A 907 -10.62 -39.99 -11.63
CA THR A 907 -10.54 -38.52 -11.74
C THR A 907 -9.51 -38.15 -12.80
N PRO A 908 -9.87 -37.34 -13.82
CA PRO A 908 -8.95 -36.98 -14.91
C PRO A 908 -7.84 -36.02 -14.44
N LEU A 909 -6.66 -36.17 -15.03
CA LEU A 909 -5.54 -35.24 -14.87
C LEU A 909 -5.98 -33.80 -15.14
N ASN A 910 -5.76 -32.92 -14.16
CA ASN A 910 -6.01 -31.49 -14.21
C ASN A 910 -7.43 -31.14 -14.69
N ASP A 911 -8.44 -31.87 -14.19
CA ASP A 911 -9.87 -31.78 -14.56
C ASP A 911 -10.13 -31.87 -16.09
N GLY A 912 -9.25 -32.58 -16.81
CA GLY A 912 -9.31 -32.76 -18.27
C GLY A 912 -8.51 -31.74 -19.09
N ALA A 913 -7.74 -30.85 -18.47
CA ALA A 913 -6.91 -29.86 -19.16
C ALA A 913 -5.46 -30.36 -19.35
N ASN A 914 -4.91 -30.25 -20.57
CA ASN A 914 -3.52 -30.64 -20.83
C ASN A 914 -2.54 -29.83 -19.98
N SER A 915 -1.50 -30.49 -19.45
CA SER A 915 -0.31 -29.81 -18.92
C SER A 915 0.72 -29.66 -20.04
N ILE A 916 1.40 -28.53 -20.12
CA ILE A 916 2.38 -28.22 -21.17
C ILE A 916 3.68 -27.79 -20.50
N ILE A 917 4.80 -28.30 -21.00
CA ILE A 917 6.17 -28.00 -20.54
C ILE A 917 7.01 -27.71 -21.79
N THR A 918 7.47 -26.49 -21.96
CA THR A 918 8.43 -26.11 -23.01
C THR A 918 9.86 -26.14 -22.47
N PHE A 919 10.85 -26.45 -23.31
CA PHE A 919 12.28 -26.41 -22.96
C PHE A 919 13.15 -26.26 -24.21
N SER A 920 14.42 -25.92 -24.05
CA SER A 920 15.38 -25.88 -25.16
C SER A 920 16.70 -26.59 -24.82
N ILE A 921 17.42 -27.01 -25.85
CA ILE A 921 18.75 -27.60 -25.77
C ILE A 921 19.68 -26.73 -26.59
N SER A 922 20.81 -26.32 -26.00
CA SER A 922 21.85 -25.53 -26.64
C SER A 922 23.22 -25.95 -26.10
N THR A 923 23.93 -26.77 -26.87
CA THR A 923 25.21 -27.40 -26.47
C THR A 923 26.45 -26.64 -26.97
N ASP A 924 26.28 -25.67 -27.87
CA ASP A 924 27.33 -24.71 -28.27
C ASP A 924 27.51 -23.60 -27.22
N ASP A 925 28.28 -23.88 -26.15
CA ASP A 925 28.87 -22.82 -25.32
C ASP A 925 30.41 -22.93 -25.31
N VAL A 926 31.07 -21.84 -25.69
CA VAL A 926 32.52 -21.79 -25.92
C VAL A 926 33.23 -21.39 -24.64
N THR A 927 33.77 -22.38 -23.94
CA THR A 927 34.45 -22.21 -22.65
C THR A 927 35.79 -21.49 -22.77
N ASP A 928 35.77 -20.17 -22.55
CA ASP A 928 36.95 -19.31 -22.50
C ASP A 928 37.69 -19.44 -21.14
N ASP A 929 38.35 -20.59 -20.89
CA ASP A 929 39.27 -20.79 -19.76
C ASP A 929 40.67 -20.22 -20.09
N PRO A 930 41.16 -19.17 -19.38
CA PRO A 930 42.31 -18.39 -19.83
C PRO A 930 43.68 -19.02 -19.49
N THR A 931 44.00 -20.23 -20.00
CA THR A 931 45.38 -20.79 -19.92
C THR A 931 45.93 -21.47 -21.19
N SER A 932 47.24 -21.34 -21.39
CA SER A 932 48.11 -22.20 -22.23
C SER A 932 47.87 -22.28 -23.77
N GLY A 933 48.18 -21.21 -24.50
CA GLY A 933 48.17 -21.20 -25.98
C GLY A 933 49.30 -21.99 -26.69
N GLY A 934 49.25 -22.06 -28.03
CA GLY A 934 50.26 -22.80 -28.82
C GLY A 934 50.15 -22.82 -30.36
N ASP A 935 50.43 -21.68 -31.00
CA ASP A 935 51.06 -21.53 -32.35
C ASP A 935 50.43 -22.16 -33.64
N SER A 936 50.58 -21.43 -34.77
CA SER A 936 50.42 -21.87 -36.18
C SER A 936 49.01 -22.28 -36.71
N SER A 937 48.64 -22.10 -38.00
CA SER A 937 49.16 -21.23 -39.08
C SER A 937 48.22 -21.16 -40.31
N GLY A 938 48.11 -19.98 -40.93
CA GLY A 938 47.62 -19.77 -42.32
C GLY A 938 46.09 -19.81 -42.55
N GLY A 939 45.55 -19.22 -43.63
CA GLY A 939 46.19 -18.34 -44.62
C GLY A 939 45.50 -18.24 -46.00
N GLY A 940 44.56 -17.30 -46.16
CA GLY A 940 43.95 -16.95 -47.47
C GLY A 940 42.68 -17.74 -47.86
N SER A 941 41.88 -17.31 -48.85
CA SER A 941 41.93 -16.06 -49.64
C SER A 941 40.72 -15.86 -50.57
N ASP A 942 40.31 -14.58 -50.76
CA ASP A 942 39.68 -14.02 -51.98
C ASP A 942 38.15 -14.30 -52.23
N PRO A 943 37.45 -13.60 -53.17
CA PRO A 943 36.73 -12.37 -52.76
C PRO A 943 35.33 -12.11 -53.39
N GLY A 944 34.67 -11.07 -52.88
CA GLY A 944 33.65 -10.27 -53.61
C GLY A 944 32.21 -10.81 -53.57
N ASN A 945 31.19 -10.04 -53.98
CA ASN A 945 31.17 -8.63 -54.40
C ASN A 945 29.70 -8.14 -54.33
N ASN A 946 29.45 -6.96 -53.77
CA ASN A 946 28.22 -6.21 -54.02
C ASN A 946 28.42 -4.72 -53.74
N GLY A 947 27.65 -3.85 -54.42
CA GLY A 947 27.91 -2.42 -54.43
C GLY A 947 26.69 -1.53 -54.15
N ASN A 948 27.00 -0.41 -53.51
CA ASN A 948 26.39 0.89 -53.76
C ASN A 948 24.87 1.05 -53.50
N LEU A 949 24.55 1.36 -52.24
CA LEU A 949 23.62 2.45 -51.90
C LEU A 949 24.29 3.36 -50.85
N THR A 950 23.82 4.60 -50.74
CA THR A 950 24.40 5.65 -49.87
C THR A 950 23.36 6.13 -48.84
N PRO A 951 23.65 7.06 -47.91
CA PRO A 951 23.74 6.67 -46.50
C PRO A 951 22.56 7.18 -45.65
N ALA A 952 22.31 6.50 -44.53
CA ALA A 952 21.38 6.96 -43.50
C ALA A 952 22.09 7.12 -42.15
N THR A 953 21.77 8.24 -41.50
CA THR A 953 22.10 8.66 -40.14
C THR A 953 22.28 7.55 -39.10
N SER A 954 23.41 7.56 -38.39
CA SER A 954 23.61 6.82 -37.13
C SER A 954 22.88 7.54 -35.99
N THR A 955 21.56 7.38 -35.90
CA THR A 955 20.78 7.76 -34.73
C THR A 955 21.16 6.89 -33.53
N THR A 956 21.22 7.49 -32.34
CA THR A 956 21.38 6.79 -31.05
C THR A 956 20.31 5.71 -30.89
N LEU A 957 20.72 4.48 -30.58
CA LEU A 957 19.80 3.39 -30.28
C LEU A 957 19.10 3.64 -28.93
N ASN A 958 17.79 3.86 -28.99
CA ASN A 958 16.92 3.70 -27.83
C ASN A 958 16.73 2.19 -27.59
N PRO A 959 16.99 1.63 -26.39
CA PRO A 959 16.83 0.20 -26.13
C PRO A 959 15.40 -0.32 -26.38
N PHE A 960 14.37 0.52 -26.17
CA PHE A 960 12.96 0.12 -26.21
C PHE A 960 12.36 0.20 -27.62
N ALA A 961 12.95 -0.56 -28.56
CA ALA A 961 12.52 -0.62 -29.97
C ALA A 961 11.94 -2.00 -30.39
N SER A 962 11.84 -2.97 -29.49
CA SER A 962 11.14 -4.24 -29.68
C SER A 962 9.63 -4.05 -29.48
N GLY A 963 8.88 -3.93 -30.57
CA GLY A 963 7.41 -3.71 -30.57
C GLY A 963 6.56 -4.92 -30.16
N LEU A 964 6.99 -5.70 -29.16
CA LEU A 964 6.23 -6.79 -28.56
C LEU A 964 5.55 -6.31 -27.26
N PRO A 965 4.29 -6.68 -26.99
CA PRO A 965 3.67 -6.37 -25.71
C PRO A 965 4.30 -7.24 -24.62
N LEU A 966 4.88 -6.60 -23.60
CA LEU A 966 5.39 -7.25 -22.40
C LEU A 966 4.35 -7.26 -21.27
N ILE A 967 4.47 -8.22 -20.36
CA ILE A 967 3.86 -8.20 -19.02
C ILE A 967 4.51 -7.03 -18.25
N PRO A 968 3.74 -6.19 -17.55
CA PRO A 968 4.27 -5.01 -16.86
C PRO A 968 5.48 -5.30 -15.95
N VAL A 969 6.45 -4.39 -15.96
CA VAL A 969 7.61 -4.44 -15.05
C VAL A 969 7.16 -3.96 -13.68
N THR A 970 6.97 -4.90 -12.79
CA THR A 970 6.23 -4.77 -11.53
C THR A 970 7.16 -4.98 -10.34
N GLY A 971 8.32 -4.31 -10.39
CA GLY A 971 9.34 -4.31 -9.35
C GLY A 971 10.38 -3.24 -9.66
N PHE A 972 10.70 -2.41 -8.68
CA PHE A 972 11.81 -1.46 -8.79
C PHE A 972 13.15 -2.18 -8.53
N ARG A 973 14.26 -1.62 -9.05
CA ARG A 973 15.60 -2.22 -8.92
C ARG A 973 15.99 -2.32 -7.45
N GLN A 974 16.22 -3.53 -6.95
CA GLN A 974 16.56 -3.72 -5.53
C GLN A 974 17.86 -3.01 -5.16
N GLY A 975 17.86 -2.36 -4.01
CA GLY A 975 18.94 -1.49 -3.53
C GLY A 975 18.87 -0.04 -4.02
N VAL A 976 17.91 0.33 -4.87
CA VAL A 976 17.80 1.68 -5.47
C VAL A 976 16.46 2.33 -5.13
N ILE A 977 16.51 3.46 -4.42
CA ILE A 977 15.34 4.34 -4.26
C ILE A 977 15.13 5.06 -5.59
N THR A 978 13.92 4.97 -6.14
CA THR A 978 13.52 5.58 -7.40
C THR A 978 12.52 6.69 -7.11
N LEU A 979 12.78 7.90 -7.61
CA LEU A 979 11.80 8.98 -7.54
C LEU A 979 10.71 8.72 -8.59
N VAL A 980 9.45 8.68 -8.17
CA VAL A 980 8.31 8.38 -9.04
C VAL A 980 7.70 9.70 -9.51
N GLU A 981 7.51 9.85 -10.83
CA GLU A 981 6.77 10.97 -11.41
C GLU A 981 5.26 10.78 -11.16
N LEU A 982 4.58 11.85 -10.71
CA LEU A 982 3.11 11.89 -10.62
C LEU A 982 2.49 11.72 -12.02
N GLN A 983 1.49 10.84 -12.14
CA GLN A 983 0.91 10.50 -13.44
C GLN A 983 -0.02 11.60 -13.96
N GLU A 984 0.22 12.11 -15.18
CA GLU A 984 -0.67 13.09 -15.83
C GLU A 984 -1.95 12.47 -16.45
N THR A 985 -1.98 11.16 -16.73
CA THR A 985 -3.18 10.50 -17.27
C THR A 985 -4.16 10.03 -16.19
N ALA A 986 -5.44 10.38 -16.39
CA ALA A 986 -6.53 9.93 -15.54
C ALA A 986 -6.70 8.40 -15.60
N TYR A 987 -6.33 7.72 -14.52
CA TYR A 987 -6.68 6.33 -14.27
C TYR A 987 -8.20 6.19 -14.03
N THR A 988 -8.72 4.97 -14.15
CA THR A 988 -10.09 4.69 -13.72
C THR A 988 -10.09 4.52 -12.21
N ASP A 989 -10.51 5.56 -11.49
CA ASP A 989 -11.01 5.38 -10.13
C ASP A 989 -12.22 4.44 -10.18
N LEU A 990 -12.15 3.36 -9.40
CA LEU A 990 -13.17 2.30 -9.40
C LEU A 990 -14.22 2.56 -8.32
N GLY A 991 -13.80 3.08 -7.17
CA GLY A 991 -14.62 3.25 -5.97
C GLY A 991 -13.95 2.61 -4.74
N GLU A 992 -14.75 1.88 -3.97
CA GLU A 992 -14.32 1.22 -2.72
C GLU A 992 -13.75 -0.20 -2.94
N GLU A 993 -13.41 -0.58 -4.18
CA GLU A 993 -12.89 -1.91 -4.52
C GLU A 993 -11.50 -2.19 -3.91
N TRP A 994 -11.39 -3.30 -3.17
CA TRP A 994 -10.13 -3.72 -2.55
C TRP A 994 -9.91 -5.25 -2.60
N LEU A 995 -8.64 -5.64 -2.52
CA LEU A 995 -8.18 -7.02 -2.59
C LEU A 995 -7.71 -7.51 -1.21
N GLU A 996 -8.21 -8.67 -0.80
CA GLU A 996 -7.78 -9.42 0.37
C GLU A 996 -7.11 -10.74 -0.07
N VAL A 997 -5.94 -11.05 0.47
CA VAL A 997 -5.29 -12.37 0.30
C VAL A 997 -4.87 -12.91 1.67
N PRO A 998 -5.74 -13.68 2.35
CA PRO A 998 -5.54 -14.11 3.75
C PRO A 998 -4.22 -14.87 3.97
N ALA A 999 -3.83 -15.71 3.02
CA ALA A 999 -2.59 -16.48 3.08
C ALA A 999 -1.32 -15.61 3.09
N LEU A 1000 -1.38 -14.39 2.54
CA LEU A 1000 -0.28 -13.42 2.52
C LEU A 1000 -0.44 -12.29 3.55
N LYS A 1001 -1.62 -12.17 4.18
CA LYS A 1001 -2.04 -11.02 5.02
C LYS A 1001 -1.97 -9.70 4.25
N LEU A 1002 -2.42 -9.72 3.00
CA LEU A 1002 -2.49 -8.56 2.12
C LEU A 1002 -3.93 -8.02 2.12
N GLU A 1003 -4.06 -6.71 2.36
CA GLU A 1003 -5.29 -5.94 2.21
C GLU A 1003 -4.90 -4.62 1.50
N THR A 1004 -5.45 -4.31 0.31
CA THR A 1004 -5.08 -3.09 -0.44
C THR A 1004 -6.11 -2.70 -1.52
N SER A 1005 -6.23 -1.40 -1.79
CA SER A 1005 -7.14 -0.81 -2.79
C SER A 1005 -6.78 -1.21 -4.23
N ILE A 1006 -7.79 -1.33 -5.09
CA ILE A 1006 -7.62 -1.58 -6.53
C ILE A 1006 -7.88 -0.30 -7.34
N THR A 1007 -6.98 0.05 -8.26
CA THR A 1007 -7.14 1.16 -9.22
C THR A 1007 -7.07 0.66 -10.68
N GLY A 1008 -7.76 1.31 -11.61
CA GLY A 1008 -7.78 0.90 -13.02
C GLY A 1008 -6.62 1.45 -13.84
N VAL A 1009 -5.62 0.62 -14.14
CA VAL A 1009 -4.43 0.95 -14.94
C VAL A 1009 -4.78 1.02 -16.43
N PRO A 1010 -4.73 2.20 -17.09
CA PRO A 1010 -5.08 2.33 -18.49
C PRO A 1010 -4.07 1.64 -19.42
N LYS A 1011 -4.54 1.21 -20.59
CA LYS A 1011 -3.69 0.63 -21.64
C LYS A 1011 -3.32 1.69 -22.68
N GLU A 1012 -2.12 2.26 -22.55
CA GLU A 1012 -1.61 3.32 -23.42
C GLU A 1012 -0.57 2.77 -24.40
N ASN A 1013 -0.64 3.21 -25.67
CA ASN A 1013 0.31 2.85 -26.74
C ASN A 1013 0.61 1.34 -26.94
N GLY A 1014 -0.24 0.45 -26.40
CA GLY A 1014 -0.12 -1.01 -26.50
C GLY A 1014 0.39 -1.71 -25.24
N TYR A 1015 0.90 -0.97 -24.26
CA TYR A 1015 1.37 -1.48 -22.96
C TYR A 1015 0.52 -0.91 -21.81
N TRP A 1016 0.84 -1.31 -20.58
CA TRP A 1016 0.28 -0.70 -19.36
C TRP A 1016 1.46 -0.11 -18.59
N ASN A 1017 1.45 1.20 -18.36
CA ASN A 1017 2.44 1.80 -17.47
C ASN A 1017 2.01 1.59 -16.02
N VAL A 1018 2.91 1.06 -15.19
CA VAL A 1018 2.69 0.79 -13.76
C VAL A 1018 3.69 1.50 -12.86
N THR A 1019 4.62 2.32 -13.39
CA THR A 1019 5.68 2.96 -12.58
C THR A 1019 5.15 3.92 -11.51
N TRP A 1020 3.90 4.35 -11.62
CA TRP A 1020 3.19 5.23 -10.70
C TRP A 1020 2.36 4.49 -9.64
N LEU A 1021 2.21 3.15 -9.75
CA LEU A 1021 1.21 2.37 -9.01
C LEU A 1021 1.50 2.24 -7.49
N GLY A 1022 2.74 2.52 -7.07
CA GLY A 1022 3.12 2.59 -5.65
C GLY A 1022 2.80 1.31 -4.88
N SER A 1023 1.99 1.44 -3.82
CA SER A 1023 1.54 0.35 -2.95
C SER A 1023 0.11 -0.16 -3.24
N GLN A 1024 -0.50 0.27 -4.35
CA GLN A 1024 -1.84 -0.16 -4.76
C GLN A 1024 -1.79 -1.42 -5.63
N VAL A 1025 -2.94 -2.04 -5.86
CA VAL A 1025 -3.14 -3.06 -6.89
C VAL A 1025 -3.77 -2.42 -8.13
N GLY A 1026 -3.21 -2.69 -9.30
CA GLY A 1026 -3.67 -2.19 -10.58
C GLY A 1026 -4.49 -3.23 -11.35
N TRP A 1027 -5.77 -2.98 -11.59
CA TRP A 1027 -6.55 -3.73 -12.57
C TRP A 1027 -6.15 -3.31 -13.98
N LEU A 1028 -5.69 -4.25 -14.80
CA LEU A 1028 -5.25 -3.97 -16.16
C LEU A 1028 -6.46 -3.77 -17.06
N VAL A 1029 -6.76 -2.50 -17.37
CA VAL A 1029 -7.88 -2.11 -18.24
C VAL A 1029 -7.71 -2.79 -19.61
N GLY A 1030 -8.76 -3.50 -20.05
CA GLY A 1030 -8.73 -4.36 -21.24
C GLY A 1030 -8.56 -5.85 -20.94
N SER A 1031 -8.37 -6.25 -19.68
CA SER A 1031 -8.76 -7.58 -19.19
C SER A 1031 -10.28 -7.64 -18.95
N ALA A 1032 -10.82 -8.78 -18.51
CA ALA A 1032 -12.23 -8.86 -18.15
C ALA A 1032 -12.54 -7.97 -16.93
N GLN A 1033 -13.79 -7.49 -16.83
CA GLN A 1033 -14.25 -6.81 -15.62
C GLN A 1033 -14.22 -7.79 -14.44
N MET A 1034 -13.84 -7.29 -13.27
CA MET A 1034 -13.83 -8.07 -12.03
C MET A 1034 -15.22 -8.65 -11.73
N GLY A 1035 -15.29 -9.83 -11.11
CA GLY A 1035 -16.54 -10.58 -10.88
C GLY A 1035 -17.21 -11.19 -12.14
N ALA A 1036 -16.89 -10.73 -13.35
CA ALA A 1036 -17.53 -11.18 -14.60
C ALA A 1036 -16.89 -12.45 -15.21
N GLN A 1037 -17.61 -13.11 -16.14
CA GLN A 1037 -17.04 -14.19 -16.95
C GLN A 1037 -15.89 -13.68 -17.82
N GLY A 1038 -14.80 -14.45 -17.88
CA GLY A 1038 -13.54 -14.03 -18.49
C GLY A 1038 -12.38 -14.14 -17.50
N ASN A 1039 -11.25 -13.53 -17.86
CA ASN A 1039 -10.07 -13.46 -17.00
C ASN A 1039 -9.77 -11.98 -16.70
N SER A 1040 -10.00 -11.55 -15.46
CA SER A 1040 -9.57 -10.24 -14.95
C SER A 1040 -8.10 -10.32 -14.53
N VAL A 1041 -7.31 -9.29 -14.81
CA VAL A 1041 -5.88 -9.26 -14.45
C VAL A 1041 -5.60 -8.13 -13.47
N LEU A 1042 -5.05 -8.47 -12.30
CA LEU A 1042 -4.58 -7.54 -11.27
C LEU A 1042 -3.06 -7.61 -11.17
N THR A 1043 -2.40 -6.48 -11.01
CA THR A 1043 -0.94 -6.41 -10.87
C THR A 1043 -0.51 -5.51 -9.73
N ALA A 1044 0.62 -5.79 -9.09
CA ALA A 1044 1.22 -4.89 -8.11
C ALA A 1044 2.72 -5.17 -7.99
N HIS A 1045 3.44 -4.25 -7.36
CA HIS A 1045 4.87 -4.35 -7.20
C HIS A 1045 5.30 -5.51 -6.28
N VAL A 1046 6.36 -6.23 -6.66
CA VAL A 1046 7.12 -7.14 -5.81
C VAL A 1046 8.06 -6.36 -4.87
N TRP A 1047 8.61 -5.24 -5.36
CA TRP A 1047 9.40 -4.25 -4.61
C TRP A 1047 8.97 -2.84 -5.02
N ASP A 1048 8.75 -1.96 -4.04
CA ASP A 1048 8.29 -0.58 -4.22
C ASP A 1048 9.43 0.39 -4.56
N ALA A 1049 9.07 1.62 -4.94
CA ALA A 1049 10.03 2.66 -5.33
C ALA A 1049 10.91 3.17 -4.19
N LEU A 1050 10.50 2.95 -2.93
CA LEU A 1050 11.28 3.26 -1.72
C LEU A 1050 12.21 2.11 -1.32
N ASN A 1051 12.32 1.07 -2.18
CA ASN A 1051 13.06 -0.15 -1.94
C ASN A 1051 12.62 -0.87 -0.65
N LYS A 1052 11.32 -1.17 -0.57
CA LYS A 1052 10.70 -2.08 0.41
C LYS A 1052 9.90 -3.19 -0.33
N PRO A 1053 9.57 -4.31 0.34
CA PRO A 1053 8.60 -5.28 -0.15
C PRO A 1053 7.30 -4.63 -0.62
N GLY A 1054 6.95 -4.81 -1.89
CA GLY A 1054 5.70 -4.32 -2.46
C GLY A 1054 4.51 -5.26 -2.18
N PRO A 1055 3.27 -4.88 -2.57
CA PRO A 1055 2.05 -5.63 -2.23
C PRO A 1055 2.09 -7.11 -2.65
N PHE A 1056 2.76 -7.45 -3.76
CA PHE A 1056 2.85 -8.81 -4.28
C PHE A 1056 4.21 -9.51 -3.97
N TYR A 1057 5.01 -9.01 -3.01
CA TYR A 1057 6.31 -9.60 -2.60
C TYR A 1057 6.28 -11.09 -2.20
N GLY A 1058 5.10 -11.64 -1.88
CA GLY A 1058 4.94 -13.07 -1.54
C GLY A 1058 4.00 -13.85 -2.45
N LEU A 1059 3.67 -13.32 -3.63
CA LEU A 1059 2.65 -13.90 -4.51
C LEU A 1059 2.95 -15.36 -4.93
N GLU A 1060 4.23 -15.71 -5.07
CA GLU A 1060 4.71 -17.05 -5.40
C GLU A 1060 4.54 -18.09 -4.28
N LYS A 1061 4.14 -17.67 -3.07
CA LYS A 1061 3.93 -18.56 -1.91
C LYS A 1061 2.53 -19.16 -1.87
N LEU A 1062 1.61 -18.65 -2.68
CA LEU A 1062 0.23 -19.15 -2.80
C LEU A 1062 0.19 -20.55 -3.42
N LYS A 1063 -0.85 -21.31 -3.05
CA LYS A 1063 -1.03 -22.73 -3.41
C LYS A 1063 -2.45 -22.97 -3.92
N PHE A 1064 -2.64 -24.10 -4.60
CA PHE A 1064 -3.98 -24.58 -4.94
C PHE A 1064 -4.85 -24.64 -3.68
N GLY A 1065 -6.05 -24.04 -3.72
CA GLY A 1065 -6.95 -23.96 -2.57
C GLY A 1065 -6.84 -22.69 -1.72
N ASP A 1066 -5.78 -21.88 -1.86
CA ASP A 1066 -5.69 -20.59 -1.17
C ASP A 1066 -6.74 -19.62 -1.72
N GLN A 1067 -7.32 -18.80 -0.83
CA GLN A 1067 -8.34 -17.82 -1.18
C GLN A 1067 -7.74 -16.46 -1.56
N VAL A 1068 -8.37 -15.84 -2.55
CA VAL A 1068 -8.17 -14.45 -2.99
C VAL A 1068 -9.56 -13.82 -3.02
N ILE A 1069 -9.84 -12.90 -2.11
CA ILE A 1069 -11.16 -12.31 -1.95
C ILE A 1069 -11.12 -10.89 -2.52
N LEU A 1070 -12.01 -10.62 -3.46
CA LEU A 1070 -12.24 -9.28 -4.00
C LEU A 1070 -13.48 -8.72 -3.32
N HIS A 1071 -13.34 -7.58 -2.67
CA HIS A 1071 -14.46 -6.82 -2.11
C HIS A 1071 -14.84 -5.74 -3.11
N ALA A 1072 -16.05 -5.83 -3.68
CA ALA A 1072 -16.55 -4.94 -4.73
C ALA A 1072 -18.08 -4.89 -4.74
N TRP A 1073 -18.65 -3.71 -4.98
CA TRP A 1073 -20.10 -3.50 -5.16
C TRP A 1073 -20.97 -4.08 -4.03
N GLU A 1074 -20.58 -3.80 -2.77
CA GLU A 1074 -21.20 -4.33 -1.53
C GLU A 1074 -21.13 -5.86 -1.37
N GLN A 1075 -20.31 -6.57 -2.16
CA GLN A 1075 -20.18 -8.03 -2.17
C GLN A 1075 -18.73 -8.52 -2.04
N ALA A 1076 -18.55 -9.71 -1.47
CA ALA A 1076 -17.25 -10.39 -1.40
C ALA A 1076 -17.19 -11.56 -2.39
N TYR A 1077 -16.43 -11.37 -3.47
CA TYR A 1077 -16.16 -12.35 -4.52
C TYR A 1077 -14.99 -13.24 -4.11
N VAL A 1078 -15.27 -14.47 -3.65
CA VAL A 1078 -14.26 -15.42 -3.17
C VAL A 1078 -13.72 -16.24 -4.34
N TYR A 1079 -12.50 -15.92 -4.76
CA TYR A 1079 -11.74 -16.73 -5.71
C TYR A 1079 -10.85 -17.75 -4.98
N GLU A 1080 -10.63 -18.91 -5.59
CA GLU A 1080 -9.75 -19.97 -5.09
C GLU A 1080 -8.66 -20.27 -6.12
N VAL A 1081 -7.40 -20.30 -5.69
CA VAL A 1081 -6.22 -20.48 -6.54
C VAL A 1081 -6.22 -21.87 -7.19
N ARG A 1082 -5.91 -21.92 -8.50
CA ARG A 1082 -5.86 -23.13 -9.33
C ARG A 1082 -4.50 -23.37 -9.98
N GLU A 1083 -3.81 -22.32 -10.41
CA GLU A 1083 -2.49 -22.40 -11.05
C GLU A 1083 -1.56 -21.33 -10.47
N VAL A 1084 -0.29 -21.67 -10.28
CA VAL A 1084 0.80 -20.71 -10.03
C VAL A 1084 1.91 -20.99 -11.04
N LEU A 1085 2.22 -20.00 -11.87
CA LEU A 1085 3.11 -20.15 -13.03
C LEU A 1085 4.27 -19.16 -12.94
N SER A 1086 5.47 -19.57 -13.34
CA SER A 1086 6.61 -18.68 -13.59
C SER A 1086 6.83 -18.57 -15.10
N VAL A 1087 6.60 -17.38 -15.67
CA VAL A 1087 6.65 -17.13 -17.11
C VAL A 1087 7.65 -16.04 -17.48
N GLU A 1088 8.06 -16.01 -18.74
CA GLU A 1088 8.91 -14.96 -19.31
C GLU A 1088 8.14 -13.64 -19.51
N PRO A 1089 8.80 -12.47 -19.45
CA PRO A 1089 8.16 -11.15 -19.56
C PRO A 1089 7.30 -10.95 -20.82
N GLU A 1090 7.65 -11.58 -21.94
CA GLU A 1090 6.90 -11.53 -23.21
C GLU A 1090 5.62 -12.37 -23.23
N ASN A 1091 5.37 -13.23 -22.25
CA ASN A 1091 4.25 -14.18 -22.27
C ASN A 1091 2.89 -13.56 -21.86
N VAL A 1092 2.55 -12.41 -22.45
CA VAL A 1092 1.25 -11.73 -22.28
C VAL A 1092 0.08 -12.63 -22.70
N LYS A 1093 0.31 -13.64 -23.56
CA LYS A 1093 -0.69 -14.66 -23.91
C LYS A 1093 -1.11 -15.53 -22.72
N ALA A 1094 -0.17 -15.89 -21.83
CA ALA A 1094 -0.49 -16.63 -20.60
C ALA A 1094 -1.25 -15.75 -19.61
N MET A 1095 -0.78 -14.50 -19.39
CA MET A 1095 -1.42 -13.52 -18.50
C MET A 1095 -2.87 -13.22 -18.93
N MET A 1096 -3.10 -12.95 -20.22
CA MET A 1096 -4.39 -12.57 -20.79
C MET A 1096 -5.20 -13.78 -21.32
N LYS A 1097 -4.86 -15.01 -20.91
CA LYS A 1097 -5.51 -16.25 -21.37
C LYS A 1097 -7.02 -16.17 -21.08
N HIS A 1098 -7.84 -16.20 -22.13
CA HIS A 1098 -9.31 -16.17 -22.01
C HIS A 1098 -9.84 -17.41 -21.26
N GLN A 1099 -10.98 -17.26 -20.60
CA GLN A 1099 -11.62 -18.28 -19.76
C GLN A 1099 -13.15 -18.16 -19.83
N GLU A 1100 -13.85 -19.30 -19.75
CA GLU A 1100 -15.32 -19.36 -19.82
C GLU A 1100 -16.02 -19.13 -18.47
N LYS A 1101 -15.32 -19.39 -17.37
CA LYS A 1101 -15.74 -19.05 -16.00
C LYS A 1101 -15.20 -17.64 -15.63
N ALA A 1102 -15.63 -17.10 -14.49
CA ALA A 1102 -14.99 -15.92 -13.91
C ALA A 1102 -13.64 -16.33 -13.26
N TRP A 1103 -12.54 -15.84 -13.83
CA TRP A 1103 -11.18 -16.04 -13.33
C TRP A 1103 -10.52 -14.71 -12.96
N LEU A 1104 -9.57 -14.79 -12.04
CA LEU A 1104 -8.71 -13.69 -11.60
C LEU A 1104 -7.26 -14.14 -11.77
N THR A 1105 -6.43 -13.34 -12.45
CA THR A 1105 -4.99 -13.55 -12.57
C THR A 1105 -4.25 -12.43 -11.84
N LEU A 1106 -3.53 -12.77 -10.78
CA LEU A 1106 -2.62 -11.86 -10.09
C LEU A 1106 -1.23 -11.98 -10.74
N VAL A 1107 -0.57 -10.85 -11.05
CA VAL A 1107 0.75 -10.84 -11.73
C VAL A 1107 1.77 -9.89 -11.10
N THR A 1108 2.99 -10.38 -10.90
CA THR A 1108 4.14 -9.59 -10.42
C THR A 1108 5.50 -10.09 -10.96
N CYS A 1109 6.59 -9.40 -10.64
CA CYS A 1109 7.95 -9.76 -11.02
C CYS A 1109 8.58 -10.88 -10.16
N GLN A 1110 9.44 -11.70 -10.76
CA GLN A 1110 10.19 -12.80 -10.12
C GLN A 1110 11.61 -12.87 -10.68
N GLY A 1111 12.56 -13.42 -9.91
CA GLY A 1111 13.95 -13.61 -10.38
C GLY A 1111 14.64 -12.28 -10.63
N TYR A 1112 15.03 -11.56 -9.58
CA TYR A 1112 15.82 -10.35 -9.71
C TYR A 1112 17.30 -10.72 -9.86
N ASP A 1113 17.92 -10.24 -10.94
CA ASP A 1113 19.37 -10.31 -11.12
C ASP A 1113 20.02 -9.00 -10.63
N GLU A 1114 21.01 -9.12 -9.74
CA GLU A 1114 21.73 -7.96 -9.19
C GLU A 1114 22.64 -7.30 -10.24
N ASP A 1115 23.23 -8.08 -11.16
CA ASP A 1115 24.22 -7.61 -12.14
C ASP A 1115 23.56 -6.77 -13.25
N SER A 1116 22.54 -7.30 -13.94
CA SER A 1116 21.74 -6.53 -14.90
C SER A 1116 20.86 -5.48 -14.20
N GLY A 1117 20.25 -5.84 -13.07
CA GLY A 1117 19.27 -5.02 -12.36
C GLY A 1117 17.82 -5.20 -12.81
N GLU A 1118 17.53 -6.26 -13.56
CA GLU A 1118 16.22 -6.55 -14.13
C GLU A 1118 15.55 -7.75 -13.42
N TYR A 1119 14.27 -7.98 -13.75
CA TYR A 1119 13.52 -9.16 -13.30
C TYR A 1119 13.29 -10.13 -14.46
N GLU A 1120 13.96 -11.28 -14.41
CA GLU A 1120 14.00 -12.33 -15.44
C GLU A 1120 12.65 -12.99 -15.72
N ARG A 1121 11.77 -13.08 -14.72
CA ARG A 1121 10.51 -13.85 -14.77
C ARG A 1121 9.33 -13.04 -14.23
N ARG A 1122 8.13 -13.58 -14.41
CA ARG A 1122 6.86 -13.06 -13.87
C ARG A 1122 6.09 -14.19 -13.20
N VAL A 1123 5.54 -13.95 -12.02
CA VAL A 1123 4.58 -14.86 -11.38
C VAL A 1123 3.20 -14.59 -11.95
N LEU A 1124 2.47 -15.63 -12.34
CA LEU A 1124 1.03 -15.59 -12.59
C LEU A 1124 0.32 -16.52 -11.60
N VAL A 1125 -0.44 -15.98 -10.65
CA VAL A 1125 -1.36 -16.76 -9.81
C VAL A 1125 -2.75 -16.66 -10.41
N ARG A 1126 -3.35 -17.79 -10.78
CA ARG A 1126 -4.64 -17.85 -11.48
C ARG A 1126 -5.67 -18.54 -10.61
N ALA A 1127 -6.75 -17.85 -10.29
CA ALA A 1127 -7.81 -18.27 -9.38
C ALA A 1127 -9.19 -18.24 -10.07
N VAL A 1128 -10.12 -19.07 -9.58
CA VAL A 1128 -11.50 -19.21 -10.10
C VAL A 1128 -12.50 -18.74 -9.06
N LEU A 1129 -13.52 -17.98 -9.47
CA LEU A 1129 -14.60 -17.55 -8.59
C LEU A 1129 -15.41 -18.77 -8.11
N MET A 1130 -15.51 -18.94 -6.79
CA MET A 1130 -16.21 -20.05 -6.14
C MET A 1130 -17.53 -19.62 -5.51
N GLU A 1131 -17.54 -18.43 -4.89
CA GLU A 1131 -18.66 -17.92 -4.10
C GLU A 1131 -18.74 -16.39 -4.26
N VAL A 1132 -19.94 -15.84 -4.14
CA VAL A 1132 -20.17 -14.40 -3.93
C VAL A 1132 -21.05 -14.27 -2.69
N ARG A 1133 -20.61 -13.46 -1.73
CA ARG A 1133 -21.27 -13.22 -0.44
C ARG A 1133 -21.83 -11.81 -0.40
#